data_AF-A0A9Q3HCL7-F1
#
_entry.id   AF-A0A9Q3HCL7-F1
#
_cell.length_a   1.000
_cell.length_b   1.000
_cell.length_c   1.000
_cell.angle_alpha   90.00
_cell.angle_beta   90.00
_cell.angle_gamma   90.00
#
_symmetry.space_group_name_H-M   'P 1'
#
loop_
_entity.id
_entity.type
_entity.pdbx_description
1 polymer ?
#
loop_
_entity_poly.entity_id
_entity_poly.type
_entity_poly.pdbx_seq_one_letter_code
_entity_poly.pdbx_strand_id
1 'polypeptide(L)'
;MDIKTVFLHGVPEEEVFMKYPEGYPHKKESGTCLKLVKSLYGLKQSLRCWYRKLTDFFEALRLKASSADPCIFVNWEGMIPLMVFLHVDDMIIGGDIKSIKIFKENIQAHFKMEDLGEIQYALGIKASWDRKLKTISLSQELYVHKILAKFGMMECKSVATPMIQGTHLVSSKEEDLSTDFEYCKAVGLLNYLTSCTRPDLAYVTSALSQFLEKPLRDHVAAFKEVLCYLQGTKSCELTLGGNVPTEIQGDSDSDWGSNFDRKSFSGHGMIYGGLISWKTKKQLTVALSTTEAKLGSLVELTPDILWFKKLLDDLKLYPIIKLSCDNQGAIALCNNPLSHHRTRHFNIHLNWLRDLVLSKFVSPNYVPTFNMQHTVALGSPPQWGLPSPRLSFYQRWSGIRKGPLGWRLYFTFPVTFTANATTTSLLCRSVGLLGVGALNGHRQGPIGNYGARRGVARLSRSLDELSSASFVEVVIPFEGKHHSLSNTAHSLSDNDTYESEYVIDQANILLTKYSYLEPSGENDSHEARSPNEWSLLSQNSSSLSLTNHLNLEYFTVINIGTPPQKFNVQIDTGSTGLWIATYNSSLNESRHNTDVGGSLFNGFKSSTFTSTEIGYRIPYADESYASGIIAYDTVMQGSFTVPRQPFGAMTVTSNAMFKGNASGVLGLSFYEGAPQGKSAYPFWQSANISIFSISMSGFVGDVPALDEASRNSEQPGGVFTLGDVDHTLYDGDINYVSLSSSSHWQVVVDGLNVNGKPIANSQGHQAIIDSGTSLIGVPSQVAKALYQQIAGAEPSRGAYKGYYSFPCDSAPQISLVLGGIEYSVTRENFKAQKVVGQTNRCYGAVFSTSAVNAASGTATWIVGASFLRNVYAVFRAQSPRAIGFARLPKNNPPVLQAMQLSASSGRSAAKSGGTAAVEVPNLLLATAMFFSVIWGLT
;
A
#
# COMPACT_ATOMS: atom_id res chain seq x y z
N MET A 1 -18.76 16.06 -24.46
CA MET A 1 -18.08 16.08 -25.77
C MET A 1 -17.33 14.76 -25.90
N ASP A 2 -17.31 14.16 -27.08
CA ASP A 2 -16.65 12.87 -27.34
C ASP A 2 -15.63 13.03 -28.47
N ILE A 3 -14.39 12.58 -28.26
CA ILE A 3 -13.31 12.72 -29.25
C ILE A 3 -13.17 11.45 -30.09
N LYS A 4 -13.25 11.61 -31.41
CA LYS A 4 -13.12 10.48 -32.33
C LYS A 4 -11.67 10.05 -32.42
N THR A 5 -11.46 8.73 -32.29
CA THR A 5 -10.17 8.07 -32.51
C THR A 5 -9.03 8.65 -31.68
N VAL A 6 -9.25 8.87 -30.37
CA VAL A 6 -8.30 9.54 -29.45
C VAL A 6 -6.84 9.09 -29.57
N PHE A 7 -6.61 7.79 -29.65
CA PHE A 7 -5.25 7.23 -29.70
C PHE A 7 -4.49 7.64 -30.95
N LEU A 8 -5.18 7.97 -32.05
CA LEU A 8 -4.56 8.44 -33.29
C LEU A 8 -4.12 9.90 -33.23
N HIS A 9 -4.34 10.61 -32.12
CA HIS A 9 -3.85 11.98 -31.95
C HIS A 9 -2.55 12.06 -31.15
N GLY A 10 -2.24 11.03 -30.36
CA GLY A 10 -0.98 10.94 -29.62
C GLY A 10 0.20 10.61 -30.53
N VAL A 11 1.36 11.19 -30.22
CA VAL A 11 2.63 10.87 -30.88
C VAL A 11 3.49 10.09 -29.88
N PRO A 12 3.92 8.85 -30.19
CA PRO A 12 4.79 8.10 -29.31
C PRO A 12 6.16 8.78 -29.23
N GLU A 13 6.72 8.90 -28.02
CA GLU A 13 8.07 9.43 -27.81
C GLU A 13 9.13 8.40 -28.23
N GLU A 14 8.82 7.12 -28.07
CA GLU A 14 9.70 6.03 -28.47
C GLU A 14 9.48 5.65 -29.94
N GLU A 15 10.51 5.08 -30.57
CA GLU A 15 10.38 4.51 -31.91
C GLU A 15 9.66 3.15 -31.84
N VAL A 16 8.35 3.16 -32.13
CA VAL A 16 7.55 1.94 -32.16
C VAL A 16 7.44 1.43 -33.60
N PHE A 17 7.79 0.17 -33.82
CA PHE A 17 7.63 -0.51 -35.09
C PHE A 17 6.57 -1.61 -34.98
N MET A 18 5.78 -1.80 -36.03
CA MET A 18 4.76 -2.86 -36.13
C MET A 18 4.95 -3.69 -37.39
N LYS A 19 4.56 -4.97 -37.30
CA LYS A 19 4.41 -5.81 -38.49
C LYS A 19 3.28 -5.26 -39.37
N TYR A 20 3.36 -5.51 -40.67
CA TYR A 20 2.27 -5.19 -41.58
C TYR A 20 0.97 -5.86 -41.12
N PRO A 21 -0.15 -5.12 -41.04
CA PRO A 21 -1.44 -5.71 -40.71
C PRO A 21 -1.85 -6.74 -41.77
N GLU A 22 -2.60 -7.73 -41.33
CA GLU A 22 -3.11 -8.78 -42.21
C GLU A 22 -3.99 -8.16 -43.32
N GLY A 23 -3.77 -8.58 -44.57
CA GLY A 23 -4.45 -8.02 -45.74
C GLY A 23 -3.84 -6.75 -46.35
N TYR A 24 -2.70 -6.24 -45.84
CA TYR A 24 -2.03 -5.08 -46.47
C TYR A 24 -1.39 -5.45 -47.82
N PRO A 25 -1.77 -4.80 -48.94
CA PRO A 25 -1.41 -5.25 -50.30
C PRO A 25 0.06 -5.00 -50.67
N HIS A 26 0.77 -4.17 -49.90
CA HIS A 26 2.18 -3.81 -50.15
C HIS A 26 3.11 -4.37 -49.07
N LYS A 27 2.97 -5.65 -48.71
CA LYS A 27 4.05 -6.36 -47.99
C LYS A 27 5.30 -6.33 -48.86
N LYS A 28 6.22 -5.40 -48.58
CA LYS A 28 7.56 -5.47 -49.14
C LYS A 28 8.36 -6.54 -48.42
N GLU A 29 9.43 -6.96 -49.07
CA GLU A 29 10.37 -8.03 -48.76
C GLU A 29 10.50 -8.42 -47.27
N SER A 30 10.82 -9.70 -47.05
CA SER A 30 11.11 -10.27 -45.74
C SER A 30 12.12 -9.41 -44.97
N GLY A 31 11.76 -8.99 -43.75
CA GLY A 31 12.61 -8.16 -42.89
C GLY A 31 12.20 -6.68 -42.78
N THR A 32 11.17 -6.23 -43.52
CA THR A 32 10.65 -4.86 -43.40
C THR A 32 9.50 -4.75 -42.37
N CYS A 33 9.38 -3.59 -41.70
CA CYS A 33 8.32 -3.28 -40.75
C CYS A 33 7.83 -1.82 -40.89
N LEU A 34 6.69 -1.49 -40.30
CA LEU A 34 6.10 -0.15 -40.31
C LEU A 34 6.51 0.61 -39.05
N LYS A 35 7.03 1.84 -39.18
CA LYS A 35 7.20 2.75 -38.04
C LYS A 35 5.86 3.44 -37.73
N LEU A 36 5.44 3.44 -36.48
CA LEU A 36 4.29 4.22 -36.04
C LEU A 36 4.66 5.70 -35.94
N VAL A 37 3.94 6.54 -36.68
CA VAL A 37 4.03 8.00 -36.59
C VAL A 37 3.09 8.57 -35.53
N LYS A 38 1.99 7.85 -35.25
CA LYS A 38 1.00 8.19 -34.22
C LYS A 38 0.66 6.93 -33.43
N SER A 39 0.22 7.10 -32.18
CA SER A 39 -0.14 5.97 -31.33
C SER A 39 -1.37 5.23 -31.85
N LEU A 40 -1.51 3.95 -31.49
CA LEU A 40 -2.63 3.08 -31.87
C LEU A 40 -3.30 2.48 -30.64
N TYR A 41 -4.56 2.06 -30.76
CA TYR A 41 -5.21 1.32 -29.68
C TYR A 41 -4.43 0.04 -29.33
N GLY A 42 -4.28 -0.25 -28.05
CA GLY A 42 -3.60 -1.46 -27.54
C GLY A 42 -2.10 -1.31 -27.23
N LEU A 43 -1.45 -0.19 -27.59
CA LEU A 43 -0.09 0.06 -27.09
C LEU A 43 -0.12 0.53 -25.63
N LYS A 44 0.87 0.11 -24.85
CA LYS A 44 1.00 0.47 -23.42
C LYS A 44 1.06 1.99 -23.21
N GLN A 45 1.67 2.73 -24.14
CA GLN A 45 1.90 4.17 -24.05
C GLN A 45 0.79 5.04 -24.67
N SER A 46 -0.17 4.47 -25.41
CA SER A 46 -1.14 5.27 -26.20
C SER A 46 -1.99 6.21 -25.36
N LEU A 47 -2.44 5.75 -24.17
CA LEU A 47 -3.19 6.59 -23.24
C LEU A 47 -2.34 7.76 -22.73
N ARG A 48 -1.05 7.54 -22.42
CA ARG A 48 -0.14 8.58 -21.95
C ARG A 48 0.15 9.61 -23.05
N CYS A 49 0.39 9.16 -24.28
CA CYS A 49 0.64 10.04 -25.42
C CYS A 49 -0.58 10.92 -25.71
N TRP A 50 -1.78 10.33 -25.65
CA TRP A 50 -3.03 11.06 -25.78
C TRP A 50 -3.22 12.07 -24.65
N TYR A 51 -3.06 11.64 -23.40
CA TYR A 51 -3.20 12.52 -22.23
C TYR A 51 -2.25 13.72 -22.30
N ARG A 52 -0.97 13.50 -22.60
CA ARG A 52 0.02 14.58 -22.75
C ARG A 52 -0.37 15.56 -23.85
N LYS A 53 -0.73 15.06 -25.04
CA LYS A 53 -1.14 15.89 -26.17
C LYS A 53 -2.33 16.80 -25.83
N LEU A 54 -3.26 16.27 -25.05
CA LEU A 54 -4.44 17.00 -24.61
C LEU A 54 -4.11 17.98 -23.47
N THR A 55 -3.25 17.59 -22.53
CA THR A 55 -2.75 18.47 -21.46
C THR A 55 -2.03 19.68 -22.04
N ASP A 56 -1.14 19.51 -23.01
CA ASP A 56 -0.44 20.62 -23.69
C ASP A 56 -1.44 21.61 -24.32
N PHE A 57 -2.51 21.08 -24.91
CA PHE A 57 -3.58 21.89 -25.50
C PHE A 57 -4.39 22.63 -24.41
N PHE A 58 -4.73 21.97 -23.31
CA PHE A 58 -5.43 22.58 -22.18
C PHE A 58 -4.60 23.66 -21.49
N GLU A 59 -3.30 23.45 -21.31
CA GLU A 59 -2.39 24.44 -20.76
C GLU A 59 -2.33 25.70 -21.65
N ALA A 60 -2.35 25.54 -22.98
CA ALA A 60 -2.45 26.67 -23.91
C ALA A 60 -3.77 27.46 -23.77
N LEU A 61 -4.84 26.80 -23.31
CA LEU A 61 -6.13 27.43 -22.94
C LEU A 61 -6.19 27.85 -21.47
N ARG A 62 -5.05 27.87 -20.76
CA ARG A 62 -4.91 28.23 -19.34
C ARG A 62 -5.72 27.34 -18.39
N LEU A 63 -6.08 26.14 -18.83
CA LEU A 63 -6.64 25.09 -17.99
C LEU A 63 -5.50 24.35 -17.31
N LYS A 64 -5.52 24.31 -15.97
CA LYS A 64 -4.52 23.59 -15.17
C LYS A 64 -5.12 22.31 -14.62
N ALA A 65 -4.37 21.21 -14.70
CA ALA A 65 -4.74 19.96 -14.05
C ALA A 65 -4.75 20.12 -12.52
N SER A 66 -5.72 19.50 -11.84
CA SER A 66 -5.72 19.39 -10.38
C SER A 66 -4.58 18.47 -9.93
N SER A 67 -3.92 18.87 -8.85
CA SER A 67 -2.91 18.06 -8.17
C SER A 67 -3.50 16.87 -7.40
N ALA A 68 -4.79 16.91 -7.07
CA ALA A 68 -5.51 15.79 -6.46
C ALA A 68 -6.00 14.78 -7.52
N ASP A 69 -6.52 15.26 -8.65
CA ASP A 69 -6.95 14.43 -9.78
C ASP A 69 -6.51 15.04 -11.13
N PRO A 70 -5.48 14.46 -11.78
CA PRO A 70 -4.98 14.93 -13.08
C PRO A 70 -6.00 14.85 -14.23
N CYS A 71 -7.15 14.20 -14.04
CA CYS A 71 -8.24 14.17 -15.02
C CYS A 71 -9.20 15.37 -14.91
N ILE A 72 -9.05 16.22 -13.89
CA ILE A 72 -9.84 17.43 -13.69
C ILE A 72 -8.97 18.65 -14.04
N PHE A 73 -9.42 19.45 -15.01
CA PHE A 73 -8.76 20.67 -15.42
C PHE A 73 -9.61 21.89 -15.09
N VAL A 74 -8.98 22.96 -14.62
CA VAL A 74 -9.68 24.17 -14.16
C VAL A 74 -9.01 25.44 -14.65
N ASN A 75 -9.83 26.38 -15.13
CA ASN A 75 -9.44 27.74 -15.48
C ASN A 75 -10.26 28.72 -14.62
N TRP A 76 -9.54 29.60 -13.91
CA TRP A 76 -10.07 30.53 -12.90
C TRP A 76 -10.25 31.97 -13.39
N GLU A 77 -10.12 32.24 -14.69
CA GLU A 77 -10.12 33.62 -15.20
C GLU A 77 -11.51 34.28 -15.24
N GLY A 78 -12.58 33.49 -15.15
CA GLY A 78 -13.96 33.96 -15.04
C GLY A 78 -14.47 34.02 -13.59
N MET A 79 -15.62 34.69 -13.37
CA MET A 79 -16.32 34.62 -12.08
C MET A 79 -16.78 33.19 -11.75
N ILE A 80 -17.18 32.44 -12.77
CA ILE A 80 -17.46 31.01 -12.67
C ILE A 80 -16.29 30.32 -13.37
N PRO A 81 -15.53 29.45 -12.67
CA PRO A 81 -14.42 28.73 -13.29
C PRO A 81 -14.91 27.79 -14.39
N LEU A 82 -14.16 27.71 -15.49
CA LEU A 82 -14.33 26.67 -16.49
C LEU A 82 -13.63 25.41 -15.99
N MET A 83 -14.36 24.32 -15.90
CA MET A 83 -13.86 23.02 -15.51
C MET A 83 -14.07 22.01 -16.63
N VAL A 84 -13.12 21.08 -16.78
CA VAL A 84 -13.19 19.97 -17.74
C VAL A 84 -12.78 18.69 -17.04
N PHE A 85 -13.69 17.71 -16.98
CA PHE A 85 -13.39 16.36 -16.52
C PHE A 85 -13.17 15.49 -17.75
N LEU A 86 -12.04 14.80 -17.76
CA LEU A 86 -11.61 13.94 -18.86
C LEU A 86 -11.70 12.47 -18.45
N HIS A 87 -12.39 11.67 -19.25
CA HIS A 87 -12.34 10.21 -19.18
C HIS A 87 -12.02 9.65 -20.56
N VAL A 88 -10.73 9.45 -20.84
CA VAL A 88 -10.23 8.93 -22.12
C VAL A 88 -10.68 9.83 -23.29
N ASP A 89 -11.78 9.51 -23.96
CA ASP A 89 -12.42 10.20 -25.08
C ASP A 89 -13.59 11.10 -24.68
N ASP A 90 -14.23 10.81 -23.55
CA ASP A 90 -15.35 11.58 -23.02
C ASP A 90 -14.87 12.80 -22.21
N MET A 91 -15.52 13.95 -22.44
CA MET A 91 -15.32 15.18 -21.68
C MET A 91 -16.63 15.72 -21.14
N ILE A 92 -16.67 15.93 -19.83
CA ILE A 92 -17.72 16.66 -19.13
C ILE A 92 -17.20 18.05 -18.84
N ILE A 93 -17.91 19.07 -19.33
CA ILE A 93 -17.48 20.47 -19.27
C ILE A 93 -18.51 21.24 -18.46
N GLY A 94 -18.04 22.04 -17.52
CA GLY A 94 -18.88 22.90 -16.70
C GLY A 94 -18.27 24.29 -16.53
N GLY A 95 -19.12 25.31 -16.45
CA GLY A 95 -18.72 26.71 -16.35
C GLY A 95 -19.86 27.60 -16.82
N ASP A 96 -19.59 28.88 -17.01
CA ASP A 96 -20.55 29.76 -17.66
C ASP A 96 -20.71 29.42 -19.15
N ILE A 97 -21.90 29.70 -19.70
CA ILE A 97 -22.27 29.32 -21.07
C ILE A 97 -21.30 29.90 -22.11
N LYS A 98 -20.76 31.11 -21.88
CA LYS A 98 -19.86 31.76 -22.84
C LYS A 98 -18.51 31.05 -22.84
N SER A 99 -17.93 30.78 -21.68
CA SER A 99 -16.67 30.04 -21.55
C SER A 99 -16.78 28.62 -22.09
N ILE A 100 -17.89 27.92 -21.83
CA ILE A 100 -18.14 26.59 -22.41
C ILE A 100 -18.17 26.66 -23.94
N LYS A 101 -18.88 27.64 -24.51
CA LYS A 101 -18.98 27.80 -25.96
C LYS A 101 -17.61 28.08 -26.59
N ILE A 102 -16.85 29.02 -26.05
CA ILE A 102 -15.50 29.35 -26.51
C ILE A 102 -14.58 28.13 -26.41
N PHE A 103 -14.63 27.40 -25.30
CA PHE A 103 -13.85 26.18 -25.14
C PHE A 103 -14.21 25.14 -26.22
N LYS A 104 -15.51 24.86 -26.41
CA LYS A 104 -16.02 23.93 -27.43
C LYS A 104 -15.54 24.29 -28.84
N GLU A 105 -15.63 25.55 -29.23
CA GLU A 105 -15.16 26.04 -30.54
C GLU A 105 -13.64 25.82 -30.71
N ASN A 106 -12.83 26.14 -29.69
CA ASN A 106 -11.38 25.94 -29.74
C ASN A 106 -11.00 24.47 -29.86
N ILE A 107 -11.61 23.59 -29.07
CA ILE A 107 -11.27 22.17 -29.09
C ILE A 107 -11.76 21.48 -30.37
N GLN A 108 -12.93 21.88 -30.91
CA GLN A 108 -13.45 21.37 -32.19
C GLN A 108 -12.60 21.78 -33.39
N ALA A 109 -11.93 22.93 -33.32
CA ALA A 109 -10.99 23.37 -34.34
C ALA A 109 -9.71 22.49 -34.39
N HIS A 110 -9.33 21.87 -33.27
CA HIS A 110 -8.10 21.09 -33.14
C HIS A 110 -8.32 19.58 -33.23
N PHE A 111 -9.45 19.08 -32.73
CA PHE A 111 -9.77 17.65 -32.66
C PHE A 111 -11.11 17.35 -33.31
N LYS A 112 -11.17 16.23 -34.05
CA LYS A 112 -12.43 15.72 -34.57
C LYS A 112 -13.25 15.15 -33.42
N MET A 113 -14.37 15.79 -33.11
CA MET A 113 -15.17 15.47 -31.94
C MET A 113 -16.67 15.65 -32.20
N GLU A 114 -17.46 15.04 -31.33
CA GLU A 114 -18.91 15.07 -31.34
C GLU A 114 -19.41 15.83 -30.10
N ASP A 115 -20.28 16.82 -30.32
CA ASP A 115 -20.96 17.51 -29.24
C ASP A 115 -22.29 16.80 -28.95
N LEU A 116 -22.33 16.06 -27.85
CA LEU A 116 -23.51 15.35 -27.37
C LEU A 116 -24.51 16.28 -26.65
N GLY A 117 -24.23 17.58 -26.57
CA GLY A 117 -25.11 18.57 -25.97
C GLY A 117 -25.08 18.54 -24.44
N GLU A 118 -26.24 18.80 -23.82
CA GLU A 118 -26.40 18.70 -22.37
C GLU A 118 -26.32 17.24 -21.92
N ILE A 119 -25.67 17.00 -20.79
CA ILE A 119 -25.43 15.64 -20.27
C ILE A 119 -26.75 14.93 -19.96
N GLN A 120 -27.05 13.91 -20.76
CA GLN A 120 -28.15 12.94 -20.51
C GLN A 120 -27.60 11.59 -20.09
N TYR A 121 -26.46 11.19 -20.65
CA TYR A 121 -25.71 10.00 -20.30
C TYR A 121 -24.22 10.31 -20.27
N ALA A 122 -23.51 9.76 -19.29
CA ALA A 122 -22.05 9.74 -19.24
C ALA A 122 -21.57 8.43 -18.63
N LEU A 123 -20.61 7.76 -19.28
CA LEU A 123 -20.04 6.48 -18.85
C LEU A 123 -21.10 5.44 -18.45
N GLY A 124 -22.22 5.36 -19.19
CA GLY A 124 -23.31 4.41 -18.90
C GLY A 124 -24.26 4.80 -17.76
N ILE A 125 -24.10 5.99 -17.18
CA ILE A 125 -24.98 6.56 -16.14
C ILE A 125 -25.90 7.60 -16.76
N LYS A 126 -27.20 7.48 -16.54
CA LYS A 126 -28.19 8.49 -16.91
C LYS A 126 -28.15 9.64 -15.91
N ALA A 127 -28.07 10.87 -16.40
CA ALA A 127 -28.15 12.09 -15.62
C ALA A 127 -29.46 12.83 -15.94
N SER A 128 -30.25 13.15 -14.90
CA SER A 128 -31.49 13.91 -15.03
C SER A 128 -31.45 15.16 -14.17
N TRP A 129 -31.81 16.30 -14.75
CA TRP A 129 -31.70 17.60 -14.11
C TRP A 129 -33.04 18.12 -13.59
N ASP A 130 -33.06 18.58 -12.35
CA ASP A 130 -34.12 19.45 -11.83
C ASP A 130 -33.53 20.84 -11.53
N ARG A 131 -33.71 21.74 -12.49
CA ARG A 131 -33.22 23.12 -12.41
C ARG A 131 -33.93 23.94 -11.32
N LYS A 132 -35.16 23.58 -10.94
CA LYS A 132 -35.91 24.30 -9.89
C LYS A 132 -35.40 23.92 -8.52
N LEU A 133 -35.11 22.63 -8.31
CA LEU A 133 -34.55 22.13 -7.06
C LEU A 133 -33.03 22.24 -6.99
N LYS A 134 -32.37 22.63 -8.11
CA LYS A 134 -30.91 22.66 -8.25
C LYS A 134 -30.28 21.28 -7.97
N THR A 135 -30.94 20.20 -8.39
CA THR A 135 -30.49 18.83 -8.15
C THR A 135 -30.22 18.09 -9.45
N ILE A 136 -29.35 17.08 -9.39
CA ILE A 136 -29.08 16.12 -10.44
C ILE A 136 -29.29 14.70 -9.91
N SER A 137 -30.02 13.87 -10.66
CA SER A 137 -30.28 12.47 -10.32
C SER A 137 -29.52 11.56 -11.28
N LEU A 138 -28.77 10.61 -10.72
CA LEU A 138 -27.91 9.66 -11.41
C LEU A 138 -28.51 8.26 -11.34
N SER A 139 -28.72 7.64 -12.49
CA SER A 139 -29.44 6.36 -12.61
C SER A 139 -28.75 5.37 -13.52
N GLN A 140 -28.77 4.09 -13.14
CA GLN A 140 -28.28 2.98 -13.95
C GLN A 140 -29.39 1.95 -14.23
N GLU A 141 -30.66 2.38 -14.29
CA GLU A 141 -31.81 1.51 -14.51
C GLU A 141 -31.65 0.59 -15.75
N LEU A 142 -31.15 1.13 -16.87
CA LEU A 142 -30.89 0.34 -18.09
C LEU A 142 -29.84 -0.75 -17.88
N TYR A 143 -28.84 -0.50 -17.03
CA TYR A 143 -27.81 -1.47 -16.71
C TYR A 143 -28.34 -2.55 -15.76
N VAL A 144 -29.18 -2.18 -14.78
CA VAL A 144 -29.92 -3.14 -13.93
C VAL A 144 -30.77 -4.07 -14.79
N HIS A 145 -31.51 -3.52 -15.76
CA HIS A 145 -32.29 -4.32 -16.73
C HIS A 145 -31.42 -5.30 -17.52
N LYS A 146 -30.25 -4.88 -18.00
CA LYS A 146 -29.30 -5.76 -18.71
C LYS A 146 -28.80 -6.90 -17.82
N ILE A 147 -28.48 -6.62 -16.56
CA ILE A 147 -28.03 -7.65 -15.60
C ILE A 147 -29.16 -8.66 -15.33
N LEU A 148 -30.37 -8.18 -15.06
CA LEU A 148 -31.52 -9.05 -14.79
C LEU A 148 -31.83 -9.95 -15.99
N ALA A 149 -31.83 -9.41 -17.21
CA ALA A 149 -32.01 -10.19 -18.44
C ALA A 149 -30.91 -11.24 -18.63
N LYS A 150 -29.64 -10.86 -18.40
CA LYS A 150 -28.49 -11.75 -18.54
C LYS A 150 -28.57 -12.99 -17.66
N PHE A 151 -29.13 -12.87 -16.45
CA PHE A 151 -29.25 -13.98 -15.51
C PHE A 151 -30.65 -14.61 -15.47
N GLY A 152 -31.56 -14.23 -16.39
CA GLY A 152 -32.93 -14.77 -16.43
C GLY A 152 -33.81 -14.35 -15.24
N MET A 153 -33.50 -13.23 -14.60
CA MET A 153 -34.15 -12.75 -13.36
C MET A 153 -35.15 -11.61 -13.62
N MET A 154 -35.63 -11.45 -14.86
CA MET A 154 -36.57 -10.38 -15.21
C MET A 154 -37.96 -10.52 -14.55
N GLU A 155 -38.35 -11.75 -14.21
CA GLU A 155 -39.65 -12.08 -13.62
C GLU A 155 -39.54 -12.56 -12.15
N CYS A 156 -38.37 -12.38 -11.51
CA CYS A 156 -38.19 -12.81 -10.14
C CYS A 156 -39.03 -11.97 -9.15
N LYS A 157 -39.45 -12.58 -8.04
CA LYS A 157 -40.17 -11.86 -6.97
C LYS A 157 -39.20 -10.93 -6.24
N SER A 158 -39.58 -9.65 -6.11
CA SER A 158 -38.74 -8.67 -5.43
C SER A 158 -38.63 -8.93 -3.93
N VAL A 159 -37.43 -8.74 -3.38
CA VAL A 159 -37.18 -8.79 -1.92
C VAL A 159 -36.89 -7.38 -1.38
N ALA A 160 -37.11 -7.17 -0.08
CA ALA A 160 -37.01 -5.86 0.55
C ALA A 160 -35.57 -5.46 0.93
N THR A 161 -34.68 -6.44 1.12
CA THR A 161 -33.29 -6.24 1.54
C THR A 161 -32.34 -6.99 0.60
N PRO A 162 -31.15 -6.45 0.31
CA PRO A 162 -30.18 -7.09 -0.56
C PRO A 162 -29.54 -8.35 0.05
N MET A 163 -29.57 -8.47 1.38
CA MET A 163 -29.11 -9.63 2.14
C MET A 163 -29.87 -9.68 3.47
N ILE A 164 -30.24 -10.88 3.92
CA ILE A 164 -30.91 -11.09 5.22
C ILE A 164 -29.93 -10.77 6.37
N GLN A 165 -30.42 -10.10 7.41
CA GLN A 165 -29.62 -9.77 8.59
C GLN A 165 -29.17 -11.05 9.33
N GLY A 166 -27.90 -11.14 9.67
CA GLY A 166 -27.32 -12.31 10.34
C GLY A 166 -26.95 -13.47 9.41
N THR A 167 -27.08 -13.29 8.09
CA THR A 167 -26.55 -14.26 7.12
C THR A 167 -25.02 -14.23 7.15
N HIS A 168 -24.42 -15.35 7.55
CA HIS A 168 -22.98 -15.55 7.51
C HIS A 168 -22.63 -16.45 6.32
N LEU A 169 -22.04 -15.87 5.28
CA LEU A 169 -21.47 -16.65 4.18
C LEU A 169 -20.20 -17.35 4.67
N VAL A 170 -20.15 -18.67 4.54
CA VAL A 170 -19.02 -19.49 5.00
C VAL A 170 -18.23 -20.06 3.82
N SER A 171 -16.95 -20.39 4.05
CA SER A 171 -16.19 -21.27 3.17
C SER A 171 -16.28 -22.71 3.70
N SER A 172 -16.92 -23.62 2.96
CA SER A 172 -17.06 -25.04 3.34
C SER A 172 -15.97 -25.91 2.71
N LYS A 173 -15.85 -27.16 3.18
CA LYS A 173 -14.95 -28.18 2.65
C LYS A 173 -15.60 -28.87 1.44
N GLU A 174 -15.05 -28.60 0.26
CA GLU A 174 -14.99 -29.38 -0.99
C GLU A 174 -16.26 -29.92 -1.68
N GLU A 175 -17.43 -30.12 -1.04
CA GLU A 175 -18.55 -30.87 -1.67
C GLU A 175 -19.66 -30.06 -2.37
N ASP A 176 -19.66 -28.71 -2.31
CA ASP A 176 -20.79 -27.88 -2.82
C ASP A 176 -20.37 -26.72 -3.76
N LEU A 177 -19.25 -26.89 -4.47
CA LEU A 177 -18.72 -25.90 -5.42
C LEU A 177 -19.68 -25.68 -6.61
N SER A 178 -19.88 -24.42 -6.99
CA SER A 178 -20.60 -24.07 -8.22
C SER A 178 -19.60 -23.96 -9.37
N THR A 179 -19.47 -25.02 -10.17
CA THR A 179 -18.52 -25.06 -11.30
C THR A 179 -19.01 -24.36 -12.56
N ASP A 180 -20.33 -24.21 -12.73
CA ASP A 180 -20.93 -23.80 -14.02
C ASP A 180 -21.43 -22.35 -14.03
N PHE A 181 -21.17 -21.57 -12.96
CA PHE A 181 -21.59 -20.19 -12.86
C PHE A 181 -20.36 -19.27 -12.90
N GLU A 182 -20.33 -18.31 -13.83
CA GLU A 182 -19.27 -17.28 -13.93
C GLU A 182 -19.36 -16.28 -12.75
N TYR A 183 -19.15 -16.74 -11.52
CA TYR A 183 -19.40 -15.98 -10.29
C TYR A 183 -18.56 -14.70 -10.21
N CYS A 184 -17.27 -14.78 -10.52
CA CYS A 184 -16.38 -13.62 -10.49
C CYS A 184 -16.87 -12.50 -11.43
N LYS A 185 -17.34 -12.87 -12.62
CA LYS A 185 -17.94 -11.93 -13.58
C LYS A 185 -19.27 -11.39 -13.07
N ALA A 186 -20.08 -12.22 -12.43
CA ALA A 186 -21.36 -11.83 -11.86
C ALA A 186 -21.19 -10.79 -10.74
N VAL A 187 -20.29 -11.03 -9.79
CA VAL A 187 -19.93 -10.07 -8.73
C VAL A 187 -19.32 -8.80 -9.32
N GLY A 188 -18.49 -8.91 -10.37
CA GLY A 188 -17.95 -7.75 -11.09
C GLY A 188 -19.03 -6.84 -11.69
N LEU A 189 -20.14 -7.41 -12.19
CA LEU A 189 -21.27 -6.61 -12.69
C LEU A 189 -21.97 -5.83 -11.58
N LEU A 190 -22.12 -6.42 -10.38
CA LEU A 190 -22.65 -5.72 -9.19
C LEU A 190 -21.70 -4.63 -8.72
N ASN A 191 -20.40 -4.91 -8.72
CA ASN A 191 -19.40 -3.95 -8.28
C ASN A 191 -19.46 -2.63 -9.08
N TYR A 192 -19.73 -2.69 -10.39
CA TYR A 192 -19.94 -1.49 -11.19
C TYR A 192 -21.21 -0.72 -10.79
N LEU A 193 -22.34 -1.39 -10.51
CA LEU A 193 -23.54 -0.71 -9.97
C LEU A 193 -23.24 -0.02 -8.64
N THR A 194 -22.60 -0.75 -7.73
CA THR A 194 -22.24 -0.28 -6.39
C THR A 194 -21.32 0.92 -6.43
N SER A 195 -20.31 0.89 -7.31
CA SER A 195 -19.33 1.96 -7.45
C SER A 195 -19.93 3.22 -8.06
N CYS A 196 -21.03 3.06 -8.82
CA CYS A 196 -21.61 4.15 -9.58
C CYS A 196 -22.85 4.78 -8.91
N THR A 197 -23.97 4.07 -8.79
CA THR A 197 -25.23 4.71 -8.33
C THR A 197 -25.95 3.95 -7.22
N ARG A 198 -25.40 2.83 -6.75
CA ARG A 198 -26.07 1.92 -5.79
C ARG A 198 -25.26 1.69 -4.51
N PRO A 199 -25.08 2.72 -3.67
CA PRO A 199 -24.37 2.60 -2.38
C PRO A 199 -25.00 1.56 -1.44
N ASP A 200 -26.31 1.35 -1.55
CA ASP A 200 -27.08 0.35 -0.82
C ASP A 200 -26.61 -1.09 -1.03
N LEU A 201 -25.85 -1.36 -2.09
CA LEU A 201 -25.29 -2.67 -2.40
C LEU A 201 -23.85 -2.87 -1.89
N ALA A 202 -23.22 -1.86 -1.28
CA ALA A 202 -21.79 -1.91 -0.97
C ALA A 202 -21.40 -3.00 0.02
N TYR A 203 -22.18 -3.21 1.10
CA TYR A 203 -21.92 -4.32 2.01
C TYR A 203 -22.08 -5.68 1.35
N VAL A 204 -23.21 -5.94 0.68
CA VAL A 204 -23.45 -7.26 0.07
C VAL A 204 -22.42 -7.58 -1.01
N THR A 205 -22.00 -6.58 -1.79
CA THR A 205 -20.98 -6.75 -2.82
C THR A 205 -19.61 -7.03 -2.20
N SER A 206 -19.25 -6.33 -1.11
CA SER A 206 -18.03 -6.60 -0.34
C SER A 206 -18.05 -8.00 0.28
N ALA A 207 -19.20 -8.44 0.80
CA ALA A 207 -19.39 -9.76 1.37
C ALA A 207 -19.22 -10.88 0.34
N LEU A 208 -19.88 -10.78 -0.83
CA LEU A 208 -19.80 -11.73 -1.94
C LEU A 208 -18.38 -11.77 -2.57
N SER A 209 -17.69 -10.63 -2.62
CA SER A 209 -16.32 -10.53 -3.16
C SER A 209 -15.26 -11.31 -2.35
N GLN A 210 -15.60 -11.82 -1.16
CA GLN A 210 -14.72 -12.72 -0.41
C GLN A 210 -14.61 -14.12 -1.05
N PHE A 211 -15.52 -14.49 -1.97
CA PHE A 211 -15.66 -15.85 -2.47
C PHE A 211 -15.50 -15.96 -4.00
N LEU A 212 -14.59 -15.18 -4.60
CA LEU A 212 -14.41 -15.09 -6.05
C LEU A 212 -13.74 -16.32 -6.69
N GLU A 213 -12.90 -17.04 -5.93
CA GLU A 213 -12.08 -18.14 -6.43
C GLU A 213 -12.81 -19.50 -6.37
N LYS A 214 -13.46 -19.79 -5.24
CA LYS A 214 -14.17 -21.06 -4.98
C LYS A 214 -15.59 -20.79 -4.45
N PRO A 215 -16.53 -20.31 -5.31
CA PRO A 215 -17.89 -20.00 -4.90
C PRO A 215 -18.69 -21.28 -4.62
N LEU A 216 -19.43 -21.29 -3.52
CA LEU A 216 -20.40 -22.32 -3.18
C LEU A 216 -21.79 -21.98 -3.73
N ARG A 217 -22.67 -22.98 -3.76
CA ARG A 217 -24.09 -22.78 -4.13
C ARG A 217 -24.77 -21.68 -3.33
N ASP A 218 -24.48 -21.56 -2.04
CA ASP A 218 -25.01 -20.51 -1.17
C ASP A 218 -24.56 -19.11 -1.59
N HIS A 219 -23.33 -18.97 -2.09
CA HIS A 219 -22.81 -17.68 -2.59
C HIS A 219 -23.54 -17.27 -3.87
N VAL A 220 -23.85 -18.23 -4.75
CA VAL A 220 -24.65 -18.00 -5.95
C VAL A 220 -26.12 -17.70 -5.60
N ALA A 221 -26.67 -18.37 -4.59
CA ALA A 221 -28.02 -18.08 -4.09
C ALA A 221 -28.11 -16.66 -3.52
N ALA A 222 -27.14 -16.24 -2.70
CA ALA A 222 -27.06 -14.88 -2.17
C ALA A 222 -26.91 -13.85 -3.29
N PHE A 223 -26.11 -14.12 -4.32
CA PHE A 223 -26.03 -13.26 -5.51
C PHE A 223 -27.39 -13.12 -6.23
N LYS A 224 -28.13 -14.23 -6.42
CA LYS A 224 -29.46 -14.19 -7.03
C LYS A 224 -30.47 -13.43 -6.18
N GLU A 225 -30.36 -13.48 -4.85
CA GLU A 225 -31.19 -12.68 -3.95
C GLU A 225 -30.95 -11.17 -4.13
N VAL A 226 -29.69 -10.75 -4.35
CA VAL A 226 -29.38 -9.35 -4.72
C VAL A 226 -30.07 -8.95 -6.02
N LEU A 227 -30.16 -9.86 -7.01
CA LEU A 227 -30.90 -9.59 -8.25
C LEU A 227 -32.40 -9.44 -8.00
N CYS A 228 -32.99 -10.24 -7.10
CA CYS A 228 -34.38 -10.05 -6.66
C CYS A 228 -34.59 -8.67 -5.99
N TYR A 229 -33.62 -8.21 -5.20
CA TYR A 229 -33.67 -6.87 -4.60
C TYR A 229 -33.60 -5.77 -5.67
N LEU A 230 -32.68 -5.92 -6.63
CA LEU A 230 -32.55 -5.02 -7.78
C LEU A 230 -33.83 -4.93 -8.61
N GLN A 231 -34.55 -6.04 -8.79
CA GLN A 231 -35.83 -6.06 -9.50
C GLN A 231 -36.87 -5.11 -8.87
N GLY A 232 -36.94 -5.05 -7.54
CA GLY A 232 -37.83 -4.14 -6.81
C GLY A 232 -37.34 -2.70 -6.72
N THR A 233 -36.05 -2.46 -7.01
CA THR A 233 -35.34 -1.18 -6.79
C THR A 233 -34.67 -0.64 -8.04
N LYS A 234 -35.03 -1.12 -9.23
CA LYS A 234 -34.41 -0.74 -10.51
C LYS A 234 -34.52 0.75 -10.85
N SER A 235 -35.56 1.42 -10.37
CA SER A 235 -35.82 2.85 -10.58
C SER A 235 -35.26 3.76 -9.47
N CYS A 236 -34.41 3.21 -8.60
CA CYS A 236 -33.69 3.99 -7.60
C CYS A 236 -32.55 4.78 -8.25
N GLU A 237 -32.47 6.08 -7.93
CA GLU A 237 -31.49 7.01 -8.50
C GLU A 237 -30.78 7.80 -7.39
N LEU A 238 -29.48 8.02 -7.51
CA LEU A 238 -28.70 8.83 -6.56
C LEU A 238 -28.85 10.32 -6.89
N THR A 239 -29.44 11.09 -5.98
CA THR A 239 -29.65 12.53 -6.16
C THR A 239 -28.63 13.37 -5.40
N LEU A 240 -28.04 14.34 -6.10
CA LEU A 240 -27.03 15.28 -5.60
C LEU A 240 -27.49 16.73 -5.85
N GLY A 241 -26.94 17.68 -5.10
CA GLY A 241 -27.20 19.11 -5.21
C GLY A 241 -28.22 19.66 -4.20
N GLY A 242 -28.89 20.75 -4.57
CA GLY A 242 -29.76 21.52 -3.68
C GLY A 242 -29.11 22.85 -3.27
N ASN A 243 -29.10 23.13 -1.97
CA ASN A 243 -28.40 24.31 -1.45
C ASN A 243 -26.89 24.10 -1.48
N VAL A 244 -26.14 25.19 -1.58
CA VAL A 244 -24.67 25.16 -1.56
C VAL A 244 -24.20 24.54 -0.25
N PRO A 245 -23.56 23.36 -0.28
CA PRO A 245 -23.10 22.70 0.93
C PRO A 245 -21.94 23.49 1.55
N THR A 246 -22.13 23.93 2.79
CA THR A 246 -21.10 24.65 3.58
C THR A 246 -20.18 23.71 4.34
N GLU A 247 -20.53 22.43 4.41
CA GLU A 247 -19.83 21.40 5.15
C GLU A 247 -19.70 20.10 4.37
N ILE A 248 -18.62 19.39 4.64
CA ILE A 248 -18.42 18.00 4.25
C ILE A 248 -18.62 17.16 5.50
N GLN A 249 -19.53 16.21 5.40
CA GLN A 249 -19.78 15.27 6.47
C GLN A 249 -19.23 13.89 6.06
N GLY A 250 -18.24 13.41 6.82
CA GLY A 250 -17.75 12.05 6.73
C GLY A 250 -18.29 11.22 7.88
N ASP A 251 -19.18 10.28 7.58
CA ASP A 251 -19.74 9.37 8.57
C ASP A 251 -18.99 8.04 8.52
N SER A 252 -18.59 7.53 9.69
CA SER A 252 -17.91 6.26 9.83
C SER A 252 -18.67 5.34 10.79
N ASP A 253 -18.74 4.06 10.42
CA ASP A 253 -19.39 3.01 11.18
C ASP A 253 -18.58 1.72 11.07
N SER A 254 -18.74 0.83 12.04
CA SER A 254 -18.13 -0.49 12.00
C SER A 254 -18.96 -1.47 12.81
N ASP A 255 -19.02 -2.71 12.37
CA ASP A 255 -19.45 -3.80 13.24
C ASP A 255 -18.29 -4.28 14.15
N TRP A 256 -18.57 -5.26 15.00
CA TRP A 256 -17.55 -5.87 15.85
C TRP A 256 -17.62 -7.39 15.79
N GLY A 257 -16.59 -8.00 15.21
CA GLY A 257 -16.36 -9.45 15.23
C GLY A 257 -17.48 -10.30 14.60
N SER A 258 -18.24 -9.72 13.67
CA SER A 258 -19.44 -10.32 13.06
C SER A 258 -19.09 -11.43 12.07
N ASN A 259 -17.91 -11.39 11.44
CA ASN A 259 -17.54 -12.34 10.41
C ASN A 259 -16.97 -13.65 11.02
N PHE A 260 -16.90 -14.72 10.22
CA PHE A 260 -16.42 -16.04 10.68
C PHE A 260 -14.98 -15.98 11.22
N ASP A 261 -14.14 -15.14 10.61
CA ASP A 261 -12.75 -14.91 11.02
C ASP A 261 -12.61 -13.83 12.10
N ARG A 262 -13.74 -13.43 12.71
CA ARG A 262 -13.84 -12.42 13.79
C ARG A 262 -13.32 -11.04 13.42
N LYS A 263 -13.10 -10.76 12.14
CA LYS A 263 -12.76 -9.41 11.66
C LYS A 263 -14.02 -8.58 11.48
N SER A 264 -13.90 -7.30 11.79
CA SER A 264 -14.96 -6.33 11.59
C SER A 264 -15.08 -5.87 10.13
N PHE A 265 -16.24 -5.37 9.75
CA PHE A 265 -16.46 -4.54 8.58
C PHE A 265 -16.56 -3.07 9.01
N SER A 266 -15.75 -2.24 8.38
CA SER A 266 -15.93 -0.79 8.36
C SER A 266 -16.86 -0.41 7.21
N GLY A 267 -17.74 0.55 7.47
CA GLY A 267 -18.50 1.26 6.47
C GLY A 267 -18.30 2.76 6.65
N HIS A 268 -18.03 3.49 5.58
CA HIS A 268 -18.00 4.95 5.65
C HIS A 268 -18.57 5.61 4.39
N GLY A 269 -19.04 6.84 4.56
CA GLY A 269 -19.62 7.62 3.48
C GLY A 269 -19.38 9.11 3.68
N MET A 270 -19.18 9.80 2.57
CA MET A 270 -18.94 11.24 2.52
C MET A 270 -20.10 11.94 1.84
N ILE A 271 -20.54 13.03 2.44
CA ILE A 271 -21.72 13.77 2.04
C ILE A 271 -21.32 15.22 1.77
N TYR A 272 -21.66 15.70 0.58
CA TYR A 272 -21.48 17.08 0.12
C TYR A 272 -22.59 17.41 -0.88
N GLY A 273 -23.67 18.03 -0.43
CA GLY A 273 -24.89 18.22 -1.24
C GLY A 273 -25.60 16.91 -1.63
N GLY A 274 -25.23 15.79 -1.00
CA GLY A 274 -25.64 14.43 -1.36
C GLY A 274 -24.51 13.44 -1.07
N LEU A 275 -24.76 12.14 -1.14
CA LEU A 275 -23.74 11.12 -0.90
C LEU A 275 -22.79 11.03 -2.11
N ILE A 276 -21.53 11.43 -1.92
CA ILE A 276 -20.54 11.56 -3.00
C ILE A 276 -19.48 10.45 -3.00
N SER A 277 -19.27 9.80 -1.85
CA SER A 277 -18.35 8.67 -1.70
C SER A 277 -18.91 7.72 -0.64
N TRP A 278 -18.68 6.43 -0.83
CA TRP A 278 -19.07 5.39 0.10
C TRP A 278 -18.20 4.16 -0.08
N LYS A 279 -17.98 3.41 1.00
CA LYS A 279 -17.15 2.22 0.98
C LYS A 279 -17.50 1.30 2.14
N THR A 280 -17.54 0.00 1.86
CA THR A 280 -17.60 -1.04 2.88
C THR A 280 -16.41 -1.97 2.73
N LYS A 281 -15.60 -2.08 3.78
CA LYS A 281 -14.37 -2.86 3.75
C LYS A 281 -14.23 -3.71 5.00
N LYS A 282 -13.77 -4.94 4.82
CA LYS A 282 -13.37 -5.81 5.94
C LYS A 282 -12.05 -5.31 6.51
N GLN A 283 -12.01 -5.09 7.82
CA GLN A 283 -10.80 -4.71 8.53
C GLN A 283 -9.77 -5.83 8.44
N LEU A 284 -8.50 -5.47 8.32
CA LEU A 284 -7.40 -6.43 8.16
C LEU A 284 -7.08 -7.15 9.46
N THR A 285 -7.26 -6.49 10.60
CA THR A 285 -7.01 -6.97 11.96
C THR A 285 -8.31 -7.27 12.70
N VAL A 286 -8.24 -8.16 13.69
CA VAL A 286 -9.34 -8.42 14.61
C VAL A 286 -9.34 -7.35 15.69
N ALA A 287 -10.40 -6.56 15.78
CA ALA A 287 -10.56 -5.55 16.81
C ALA A 287 -10.89 -6.20 18.17
N LEU A 288 -10.15 -5.86 19.22
CA LEU A 288 -10.35 -6.39 20.57
C LEU A 288 -11.48 -5.68 21.32
N SER A 289 -12.01 -4.58 20.77
CA SER A 289 -13.12 -3.82 21.34
C SER A 289 -13.91 -3.10 20.25
N THR A 290 -15.14 -2.70 20.57
CA THR A 290 -15.96 -1.84 19.70
C THR A 290 -15.29 -0.48 19.45
N THR A 291 -14.58 0.06 20.45
CA THR A 291 -13.78 1.29 20.32
C THR A 291 -12.70 1.16 19.26
N GLU A 292 -11.98 0.04 19.25
CA GLU A 292 -10.92 -0.23 18.27
C GLU A 292 -11.49 -0.43 16.86
N ALA A 293 -12.60 -1.15 16.73
CA ALA A 293 -13.27 -1.33 15.44
C ALA A 293 -13.70 0.02 14.84
N LYS A 294 -14.28 0.90 15.67
CA LYS A 294 -14.73 2.25 15.25
C LYS A 294 -13.57 3.20 14.95
N LEU A 295 -12.47 3.06 15.67
CA LEU A 295 -11.25 3.78 15.32
C LEU A 295 -10.72 3.29 13.95
N GLY A 296 -10.76 1.99 13.69
CA GLY A 296 -10.42 1.41 12.39
C GLY A 296 -11.24 2.01 11.24
N SER A 297 -12.54 2.22 11.42
CA SER A 297 -13.37 2.86 10.39
C SER A 297 -13.06 4.35 10.20
N LEU A 298 -12.72 5.08 11.26
CA LEU A 298 -12.25 6.47 11.16
C LEU A 298 -10.93 6.54 10.37
N VAL A 299 -9.99 5.64 10.66
CA VAL A 299 -8.70 5.56 9.97
C VAL A 299 -8.88 5.24 8.49
N GLU A 300 -9.89 4.46 8.11
CA GLU A 300 -10.19 4.17 6.70
C GLU A 300 -10.87 5.32 5.97
N LEU A 301 -11.72 6.10 6.64
CA LEU A 301 -12.40 7.27 6.06
C LEU A 301 -11.46 8.48 5.89
N THR A 302 -10.48 8.63 6.79
CA THR A 302 -9.63 9.84 6.85
C THR A 302 -8.81 10.11 5.57
N PRO A 303 -8.18 9.12 4.90
CA PRO A 303 -7.48 9.33 3.64
C PRO A 303 -8.38 9.88 2.53
N ASP A 304 -9.62 9.38 2.42
CA ASP A 304 -10.58 9.84 1.41
C ASP A 304 -10.98 11.30 1.65
N ILE A 305 -11.11 11.70 2.92
CA ILE A 305 -11.32 13.11 3.30
C ILE A 305 -10.12 13.98 2.96
N LEU A 306 -8.89 13.53 3.23
CA LEU A 306 -7.68 14.29 2.93
C LEU A 306 -7.52 14.52 1.43
N TRP A 307 -7.75 13.47 0.63
CA TRP A 307 -7.72 13.57 -0.83
C TRP A 307 -8.82 14.51 -1.34
N PHE A 308 -10.04 14.38 -0.83
CA PHE A 308 -11.14 15.27 -1.22
C PHE A 308 -10.91 16.72 -0.81
N LYS A 309 -10.35 16.96 0.37
CA LYS A 309 -9.92 18.29 0.80
C LYS A 309 -8.92 18.88 -0.20
N LYS A 310 -7.91 18.11 -0.59
CA LYS A 310 -6.89 18.58 -1.55
C LYS A 310 -7.52 18.97 -2.88
N LEU A 311 -8.49 18.18 -3.35
CA LEU A 311 -9.23 18.48 -4.57
C LEU A 311 -10.07 19.76 -4.43
N LEU A 312 -10.73 19.96 -3.31
CA LEU A 312 -11.47 21.19 -3.06
C LEU A 312 -10.56 22.42 -2.92
N ASP A 313 -9.38 22.27 -2.32
CA ASP A 313 -8.38 23.34 -2.25
C ASP A 313 -7.93 23.72 -3.68
N ASP A 314 -7.73 22.74 -4.58
CA ASP A 314 -7.45 23.00 -6.01
C ASP A 314 -8.65 23.66 -6.72
N LEU A 315 -9.87 23.36 -6.26
CA LEU A 315 -11.14 24.01 -6.64
C LEU A 315 -11.43 25.32 -5.88
N LYS A 316 -10.49 25.83 -5.07
CA LYS A 316 -10.65 27.03 -4.23
C LYS A 316 -11.94 27.03 -3.39
N LEU A 317 -12.39 25.85 -2.98
CA LEU A 317 -13.51 25.64 -2.08
C LEU A 317 -13.01 25.22 -0.71
N TYR A 318 -13.53 25.87 0.33
CA TYR A 318 -13.05 25.66 1.70
C TYR A 318 -14.21 25.35 2.66
N PRO A 319 -14.96 24.25 2.44
CA PRO A 319 -16.03 23.85 3.35
C PRO A 319 -15.48 23.36 4.69
N ILE A 320 -16.33 23.38 5.71
CA ILE A 320 -16.00 22.83 7.04
C ILE A 320 -16.00 21.31 6.95
N ILE A 321 -14.92 20.65 7.39
CA ILE A 321 -14.83 19.18 7.43
C ILE A 321 -15.31 18.68 8.80
N LYS A 322 -16.34 17.84 8.79
CA LYS A 322 -16.85 17.15 9.98
C LYS A 322 -16.68 15.65 9.83
N LEU A 323 -15.99 15.05 10.78
CA LEU A 323 -16.02 13.60 10.97
C LEU A 323 -17.06 13.24 12.02
N SER A 324 -17.94 12.31 11.71
CA SER A 324 -18.92 11.77 12.64
C SER A 324 -18.50 10.38 13.11
N CYS A 325 -18.56 10.16 14.41
CA CYS A 325 -18.39 8.85 15.03
C CYS A 325 -19.41 8.70 16.18
N ASP A 326 -19.98 7.52 16.33
CA ASP A 326 -20.94 7.20 17.41
C ASP A 326 -20.27 6.55 18.63
N ASN A 327 -18.94 6.47 18.66
CA ASN A 327 -18.20 5.89 19.78
C ASN A 327 -17.37 6.95 20.51
N GLN A 328 -17.83 7.34 21.69
CA GLN A 328 -17.12 8.33 22.53
C GLN A 328 -15.72 7.87 22.94
N GLY A 329 -15.49 6.56 23.10
CA GLY A 329 -14.17 6.02 23.41
C GLY A 329 -13.17 6.25 22.28
N ALA A 330 -13.58 6.06 21.03
CA ALA A 330 -12.74 6.29 19.85
C ALA A 330 -12.39 7.77 19.73
N ILE A 331 -13.37 8.65 19.94
CA ILE A 331 -13.18 10.11 19.93
C ILE A 331 -12.24 10.55 21.07
N ALA A 332 -12.43 10.02 22.28
CA ALA A 332 -11.56 10.31 23.42
C ALA A 332 -10.12 9.87 23.15
N LEU A 333 -9.91 8.70 22.54
CA LEU A 333 -8.57 8.25 22.14
C LEU A 333 -7.94 9.17 21.09
N CYS A 334 -8.72 9.69 20.13
CA CYS A 334 -8.23 10.65 19.14
C CYS A 334 -7.82 12.00 19.76
N ASN A 335 -8.49 12.42 20.84
CA ASN A 335 -8.23 13.71 21.49
C ASN A 335 -7.20 13.64 22.62
N ASN A 336 -7.00 12.47 23.23
CA ASN A 336 -6.14 12.31 24.40
C ASN A 336 -4.82 11.63 24.01
N PRO A 337 -3.64 12.26 24.25
CA PRO A 337 -2.33 11.70 23.92
C PRO A 337 -1.88 10.57 24.86
N LEU A 338 -2.62 10.27 25.94
CA LEU A 338 -2.26 9.19 26.85
C LEU A 338 -2.34 7.82 26.15
N SER A 339 -1.19 7.14 26.07
CA SER A 339 -1.09 5.77 25.56
C SER A 339 -1.42 4.79 26.69
N HIS A 340 -2.46 3.99 26.50
CA HIS A 340 -2.79 2.91 27.42
C HIS A 340 -2.25 1.57 26.89
N HIS A 341 -1.88 0.65 27.79
CA HIS A 341 -1.42 -0.70 27.42
C HIS A 341 -2.36 -1.39 26.40
N ARG A 342 -3.69 -1.17 26.53
CA ARG A 342 -4.73 -1.71 25.64
C ARG A 342 -4.79 -1.11 24.22
N THR A 343 -4.00 -0.07 23.94
CA THR A 343 -3.95 0.60 22.63
C THR A 343 -2.66 0.36 21.86
N ARG A 344 -1.69 -0.34 22.45
CA ARG A 344 -0.34 -0.52 21.89
C ARG A 344 -0.35 -1.23 20.53
N HIS A 345 -1.21 -2.22 20.35
CA HIS A 345 -1.26 -3.03 19.13
C HIS A 345 -1.84 -2.30 17.90
N PHE A 346 -2.48 -1.14 18.08
CA PHE A 346 -2.96 -0.27 16.99
C PHE A 346 -2.44 1.18 17.11
N ASN A 347 -1.38 1.38 17.90
CA ASN A 347 -0.89 2.71 18.26
C ASN A 347 -0.44 3.55 17.05
N ILE A 348 0.08 2.93 15.99
CA ILE A 348 0.49 3.62 14.75
C ILE A 348 -0.72 4.31 14.10
N HIS A 349 -1.82 3.57 13.88
CA HIS A 349 -3.04 4.10 13.29
C HIS A 349 -3.67 5.18 14.18
N LEU A 350 -3.66 4.96 15.50
CA LEU A 350 -4.17 5.92 16.46
C LEU A 350 -3.36 7.23 16.47
N ASN A 351 -2.03 7.15 16.47
CA ASN A 351 -1.17 8.33 16.50
C ASN A 351 -1.25 9.12 15.19
N TRP A 352 -1.32 8.45 14.03
CA TRP A 352 -1.56 9.13 12.76
C TRP A 352 -2.87 9.93 12.76
N LEU A 353 -3.97 9.34 13.23
CA LEU A 353 -5.24 10.04 13.33
C LEU A 353 -5.19 11.18 14.36
N ARG A 354 -4.50 10.97 15.51
CA ARG A 354 -4.26 12.02 16.52
C ARG A 354 -3.51 13.20 15.94
N ASP A 355 -2.46 12.99 15.16
CA ASP A 355 -1.69 14.08 14.56
C ASP A 355 -2.57 14.97 13.68
N LEU A 356 -3.49 14.37 12.91
CA LEU A 356 -4.48 15.09 12.09
C LEU A 356 -5.52 15.84 12.92
N VAL A 357 -5.89 15.31 14.09
CA VAL A 357 -6.82 15.98 15.02
C VAL A 357 -6.13 17.14 15.76
N LEU A 358 -4.91 16.93 16.25
CA LEU A 358 -4.11 17.94 16.95
C LEU A 358 -3.75 19.12 16.05
N SER A 359 -3.43 18.84 14.78
CA SER A 359 -3.19 19.85 13.75
C SER A 359 -4.47 20.55 13.27
N LYS A 360 -5.65 20.16 13.83
CA LYS A 360 -6.98 20.67 13.48
C LYS A 360 -7.37 20.48 12.01
N PHE A 361 -6.68 19.57 11.30
CA PHE A 361 -7.07 19.19 9.94
C PHE A 361 -8.40 18.45 9.93
N VAL A 362 -8.65 17.66 10.98
CA VAL A 362 -9.87 16.86 11.11
C VAL A 362 -10.42 16.99 12.53
N SER A 363 -11.75 17.03 12.67
CA SER A 363 -12.41 17.08 13.98
C SER A 363 -13.46 15.97 14.08
N PRO A 364 -13.18 14.89 14.83
CA PRO A 364 -14.16 13.85 15.10
C PRO A 364 -15.18 14.34 16.13
N ASN A 365 -16.45 14.38 15.72
CA ASN A 365 -17.59 14.81 16.50
C ASN A 365 -18.46 13.60 16.84
N TYR A 366 -18.95 13.58 18.08
CA TYR A 366 -19.89 12.56 18.49
C TYR A 366 -21.24 12.80 17.84
N VAL A 367 -21.73 11.81 17.10
CA VAL A 367 -23.07 11.80 16.53
C VAL A 367 -23.73 10.48 16.91
N PRO A 368 -24.89 10.49 17.60
CA PRO A 368 -25.59 9.25 17.90
C PRO A 368 -25.87 8.44 16.63
N THR A 369 -25.80 7.10 16.72
CA THR A 369 -25.94 6.19 15.57
C THR A 369 -27.19 6.45 14.71
N PHE A 370 -28.30 6.89 15.32
CA PHE A 370 -29.55 7.22 14.61
C PHE A 370 -29.52 8.55 13.86
N ASN A 371 -28.56 9.43 14.18
CA ASN A 371 -28.34 10.72 13.54
C ASN A 371 -27.16 10.69 12.55
N MET A 372 -26.36 9.62 12.54
CA MET A 372 -25.40 9.39 11.47
C MET A 372 -26.19 9.14 10.19
N GLN A 373 -25.98 9.99 9.19
CA GLN A 373 -26.74 10.01 7.93
C GLN A 373 -26.48 8.74 7.10
N HIS A 374 -25.41 8.03 7.43
CA HIS A 374 -24.90 6.88 6.70
C HIS A 374 -25.24 5.49 7.27
N THR A 375 -25.63 5.36 8.55
CA THR A 375 -25.90 4.04 9.18
C THR A 375 -27.01 3.25 8.46
N VAL A 376 -27.82 3.92 7.63
CA VAL A 376 -28.90 3.31 6.85
C VAL A 376 -28.47 2.96 5.42
N ALA A 377 -27.37 3.53 4.91
CA ALA A 377 -26.96 3.42 3.50
C ALA A 377 -26.02 2.25 3.18
N LEU A 378 -25.26 1.73 4.16
CA LEU A 378 -24.29 0.66 3.92
C LEU A 378 -24.67 -0.71 4.45
N GLY A 379 -25.87 -0.90 4.98
CA GLY A 379 -26.28 -2.24 5.43
C GLY A 379 -25.42 -2.83 6.57
N SER A 380 -24.67 -2.00 7.31
CA SER A 380 -24.10 -2.42 8.59
C SER A 380 -25.24 -2.94 9.48
N PRO A 381 -25.12 -4.12 10.10
CA PRO A 381 -26.15 -4.59 11.02
C PRO A 381 -26.20 -3.61 12.20
N PRO A 382 -27.29 -2.84 12.39
CA PRO A 382 -27.46 -2.10 13.63
C PRO A 382 -27.51 -3.14 14.73
N GLN A 383 -26.66 -3.02 15.75
CA GLN A 383 -26.68 -3.89 16.93
C GLN A 383 -27.98 -3.82 17.75
N TRP A 384 -29.01 -3.12 17.28
CA TRP A 384 -30.28 -2.97 17.96
C TRP A 384 -31.42 -3.04 16.95
N GLY A 385 -32.21 -4.10 17.03
CA GLY A 385 -33.35 -4.33 16.15
C GLY A 385 -34.30 -3.14 16.16
N LEU A 386 -34.67 -2.65 14.98
CA LEU A 386 -35.78 -1.70 14.83
C LEU A 386 -36.60 -1.99 13.57
N PRO A 387 -37.93 -1.78 13.60
CA PRO A 387 -38.87 -2.37 12.67
C PRO A 387 -39.00 -1.62 11.33
N SER A 388 -39.79 -2.21 10.45
CA SER A 388 -40.16 -1.86 9.07
C SER A 388 -40.62 -0.42 8.71
N PRO A 389 -40.97 0.55 9.60
CA PRO A 389 -41.47 1.85 9.12
C PRO A 389 -40.41 2.79 8.51
N ARG A 390 -39.10 2.52 8.68
CA ARG A 390 -38.05 3.53 8.43
C ARG A 390 -37.36 3.49 7.05
N LEU A 391 -37.74 2.55 6.17
CA LEU A 391 -37.34 2.58 4.75
C LEU A 391 -37.86 3.86 4.04
N SER A 392 -38.97 4.43 4.52
CA SER A 392 -39.54 5.69 4.04
C SER A 392 -38.75 6.93 4.45
N PHE A 393 -37.92 6.83 5.50
CA PHE A 393 -37.01 7.88 5.96
C PHE A 393 -35.68 7.82 5.18
N TYR A 394 -35.21 6.61 4.86
CA TYR A 394 -34.08 6.34 3.97
C TYR A 394 -34.24 6.98 2.58
N GLN A 395 -35.39 6.80 1.93
CA GLN A 395 -35.71 7.38 0.61
C GLN A 395 -35.76 8.91 0.57
N ARG A 396 -35.84 9.57 1.74
CA ARG A 396 -36.01 11.02 1.84
C ARG A 396 -34.67 11.76 2.00
N TRP A 397 -33.61 11.08 2.43
CA TRP A 397 -32.31 11.69 2.80
C TRP A 397 -31.07 11.07 2.13
N SER A 398 -31.08 9.80 1.69
CA SER A 398 -29.92 9.15 1.05
C SER A 398 -29.68 9.57 -0.41
N GLY A 399 -30.43 10.55 -0.91
CA GLY A 399 -30.49 10.88 -2.33
C GLY A 399 -31.22 9.84 -3.19
N ILE A 400 -31.49 8.63 -2.69
CA ILE A 400 -32.16 7.56 -3.42
C ILE A 400 -33.68 7.77 -3.42
N ARG A 401 -34.21 8.28 -4.54
CA ARG A 401 -35.65 8.47 -4.74
C ARG A 401 -36.21 7.42 -5.70
N LYS A 402 -37.45 6.99 -5.47
CA LYS A 402 -38.23 6.30 -6.51
C LYS A 402 -38.63 7.34 -7.56
N GLY A 403 -38.45 7.00 -8.84
CA GLY A 403 -38.85 7.84 -9.96
C GLY A 403 -40.32 8.33 -9.90
N PRO A 404 -40.68 9.37 -10.66
CA PRO A 404 -41.91 10.13 -10.47
C PRO A 404 -43.15 9.39 -10.98
N LEU A 405 -43.64 8.41 -10.22
CA LEU A 405 -44.97 7.83 -10.31
C LEU A 405 -45.45 7.42 -8.90
N GLY A 406 -45.87 8.39 -8.07
CA GLY A 406 -46.64 8.10 -6.85
C GLY A 406 -46.53 9.07 -5.65
N TRP A 407 -47.52 9.98 -5.57
CA TRP A 407 -48.08 10.71 -4.41
C TRP A 407 -47.39 11.95 -3.80
N ARG A 408 -48.26 12.93 -3.49
CA ARG A 408 -48.06 14.37 -3.21
C ARG A 408 -47.82 14.73 -1.72
N LEU A 409 -47.30 15.96 -1.56
CA LEU A 409 -46.97 16.79 -0.38
C LEU A 409 -47.79 16.63 0.93
N TYR A 410 -47.07 16.79 2.05
CA TYR A 410 -47.51 17.56 3.22
C TYR A 410 -46.34 18.40 3.78
N PHE A 411 -46.58 19.69 4.03
CA PHE A 411 -45.65 20.65 4.65
C PHE A 411 -45.72 20.57 6.18
N THR A 412 -44.57 20.64 6.86
CA THR A 412 -44.45 21.21 8.21
C THR A 412 -43.04 21.78 8.41
N PHE A 413 -42.96 23.10 8.64
CA PHE A 413 -41.78 23.79 9.15
C PHE A 413 -41.73 23.68 10.68
N PRO A 414 -40.53 23.71 11.28
CA PRO A 414 -40.34 24.42 12.54
C PRO A 414 -39.35 25.58 12.34
N VAL A 415 -39.86 26.78 12.56
CA VAL A 415 -39.11 28.02 12.78
C VAL A 415 -38.40 27.89 14.13
N THR A 416 -37.08 28.02 14.17
CA THR A 416 -36.33 28.19 15.41
C THR A 416 -36.23 29.68 15.75
N PHE A 417 -36.95 30.12 16.78
CA PHE A 417 -36.67 31.39 17.48
C PHE A 417 -35.60 31.13 18.55
N THR A 418 -34.54 31.93 18.53
CA THR A 418 -33.54 32.05 19.60
C THR A 418 -34.01 33.09 20.62
N ALA A 419 -34.06 32.75 21.91
CA ALA A 419 -34.05 33.75 22.99
C ALA A 419 -33.57 33.15 24.32
N ASN A 420 -32.72 33.92 25.01
CA ASN A 420 -32.06 33.66 26.27
C ASN A 420 -33.00 33.71 27.49
N ALA A 421 -32.48 33.14 28.59
CA ALA A 421 -33.02 33.00 29.95
C ALA A 421 -33.92 34.13 30.49
N THR A 422 -34.98 33.76 31.23
CA THR A 422 -35.24 34.07 32.67
C THR A 422 -36.68 33.72 33.09
N THR A 423 -36.84 33.39 34.39
CA THR A 423 -38.06 33.49 35.24
C THR A 423 -39.24 32.51 35.09
N THR A 424 -39.34 31.61 36.09
CA THR A 424 -40.46 31.35 37.01
C THR A 424 -41.90 31.11 36.50
N SER A 425 -42.33 29.86 36.73
CA SER A 425 -43.62 29.40 37.33
C SER A 425 -44.99 29.94 36.87
N LEU A 426 -45.89 28.95 36.82
CA LEU A 426 -47.25 28.94 37.36
C LEU A 426 -48.42 29.31 36.44
N LEU A 427 -49.38 28.38 36.51
CA LEU A 427 -50.83 28.48 36.28
C LEU A 427 -51.26 28.52 34.80
N CYS A 428 -52.33 27.84 34.37
CA CYS A 428 -53.16 26.78 34.91
C CYS A 428 -54.31 26.61 33.91
N ARG A 429 -54.96 25.44 33.94
CA ARG A 429 -56.40 25.22 33.63
C ARG A 429 -56.78 25.38 32.15
N SER A 430 -57.63 24.56 31.55
CA SER A 430 -58.53 23.52 32.05
C SER A 430 -59.22 22.87 30.83
N VAL A 431 -59.49 21.56 30.93
CA VAL A 431 -60.80 20.88 30.70
C VAL A 431 -61.64 21.38 29.51
N GLY A 432 -62.07 20.59 28.54
CA GLY A 432 -62.38 19.16 28.48
C GLY A 432 -63.68 18.96 27.68
N LEU A 433 -64.05 17.69 27.45
CA LEU A 433 -65.28 17.15 26.82
C LEU A 433 -65.35 17.11 25.28
N LEU A 434 -65.22 15.88 24.75
CA LEU A 434 -66.35 15.11 24.19
C LEU A 434 -65.93 13.64 24.14
N GLY A 435 -66.82 12.74 24.58
CA GLY A 435 -66.56 11.30 24.67
C GLY A 435 -67.59 10.44 23.96
N VAL A 436 -67.44 9.13 24.21
CA VAL A 436 -68.43 8.03 24.17
C VAL A 436 -68.62 7.27 22.84
N GLY A 437 -68.54 5.93 22.96
CA GLY A 437 -69.21 4.93 22.11
C GLY A 437 -68.31 3.75 21.68
N ALA A 438 -68.00 2.76 22.53
CA ALA A 438 -68.78 1.54 22.84
C ALA A 438 -68.63 0.39 21.81
N LEU A 439 -68.11 -0.79 22.24
CA LEU A 439 -68.85 -2.07 22.31
C LEU A 439 -67.96 -3.28 22.70
N ASN A 440 -68.27 -3.80 23.89
CA ASN A 440 -68.20 -5.15 24.48
C ASN A 440 -67.73 -6.38 23.65
N GLY A 441 -66.87 -7.20 24.27
CA GLY A 441 -67.36 -8.37 25.03
C GLY A 441 -66.94 -9.80 24.59
N HIS A 442 -66.27 -10.50 25.54
CA HIS A 442 -66.29 -11.96 25.82
C HIS A 442 -65.50 -12.93 24.90
N ARG A 443 -64.70 -13.92 25.36
CA ARG A 443 -64.79 -14.84 26.53
C ARG A 443 -63.40 -15.43 26.94
N GLN A 444 -63.25 -15.57 28.27
CA GLN A 444 -62.65 -16.69 29.06
C GLN A 444 -61.16 -17.10 28.94
N GLY A 445 -60.46 -17.08 30.10
CA GLY A 445 -59.10 -17.61 30.35
C GLY A 445 -59.05 -19.14 30.55
N PRO A 446 -58.19 -19.74 31.43
CA PRO A 446 -57.39 -19.10 32.50
C PRO A 446 -56.00 -19.73 32.88
N ILE A 447 -55.31 -19.04 33.80
CA ILE A 447 -54.44 -19.52 34.92
C ILE A 447 -52.99 -20.01 34.68
N GLY A 448 -52.08 -19.40 35.47
CA GLY A 448 -50.75 -19.95 35.83
C GLY A 448 -49.81 -18.94 36.50
N ASN A 449 -49.94 -18.76 37.81
CA ASN A 449 -49.24 -17.79 38.69
C ASN A 449 -47.71 -18.03 38.87
N TYR A 450 -46.91 -16.97 39.10
CA TYR A 450 -46.46 -16.51 40.44
C TYR A 450 -45.29 -15.51 40.38
N GLY A 451 -45.48 -14.35 41.03
CA GLY A 451 -44.54 -13.92 42.09
C GLY A 451 -43.39 -12.97 41.75
N ALA A 452 -43.68 -11.67 41.66
CA ALA A 452 -42.74 -10.57 41.89
C ALA A 452 -42.83 -10.06 43.35
N ARG A 453 -41.73 -9.56 43.93
CA ARG A 453 -41.67 -8.46 44.93
C ARG A 453 -40.32 -7.75 44.80
N ARG A 454 -40.24 -6.47 44.39
CA ARG A 454 -40.47 -5.19 45.13
C ARG A 454 -39.45 -4.97 46.27
N GLY A 455 -38.87 -3.80 46.53
CA GLY A 455 -39.00 -2.40 46.04
C GLY A 455 -37.76 -1.60 46.52
N VAL A 456 -37.30 -0.51 45.89
CA VAL A 456 -37.78 0.90 45.78
C VAL A 456 -37.50 1.79 47.01
N ALA A 457 -36.88 2.97 46.70
CA ALA A 457 -36.76 4.26 47.42
C ALA A 457 -35.60 4.40 48.45
N ARG A 458 -34.89 5.54 48.62
CA ARG A 458 -34.97 6.93 48.13
C ARG A 458 -33.67 7.72 48.52
N LEU A 459 -33.23 8.63 47.64
CA LEU A 459 -32.60 9.97 47.85
C LEU A 459 -31.87 10.33 49.18
N SER A 460 -30.61 10.81 49.10
CA SER A 460 -30.23 12.25 49.21
C SER A 460 -28.77 12.51 49.66
N ARG A 461 -28.24 13.66 49.20
CA ARG A 461 -27.12 14.49 49.71
C ARG A 461 -25.65 14.06 49.50
N SER A 462 -24.94 14.98 48.84
CA SER A 462 -23.49 15.19 48.84
C SER A 462 -23.12 16.30 49.83
N LEU A 463 -22.08 16.09 50.65
CA LEU A 463 -20.99 17.03 50.99
C LEU A 463 -20.13 16.46 52.15
N ASP A 464 -18.82 16.61 51.95
CA ASP A 464 -17.73 16.79 52.92
C ASP A 464 -17.08 15.64 53.71
N GLU A 465 -15.76 15.52 53.41
CA GLU A 465 -14.61 15.48 54.32
C GLU A 465 -14.10 14.18 54.99
N LEU A 466 -12.77 14.21 55.21
CA LEU A 466 -11.86 13.38 56.03
C LEU A 466 -11.28 12.15 55.31
N SER A 467 -10.05 12.18 54.80
CA SER A 467 -8.72 12.32 55.44
C SER A 467 -8.26 11.13 56.29
N SER A 468 -7.07 10.63 55.96
CA SER A 468 -6.08 9.93 56.80
C SER A 468 -6.44 8.59 57.45
N ALA A 469 -5.81 7.52 56.95
CA ALA A 469 -5.24 6.46 57.79
C ALA A 469 -4.14 5.70 57.01
N SER A 470 -3.01 5.49 57.69
CA SER A 470 -1.75 4.96 57.15
C SER A 470 -1.47 3.54 57.66
N PHE A 471 -0.64 2.81 56.89
CA PHE A 471 0.18 1.61 57.22
C PHE A 471 -0.53 0.26 57.46
N VAL A 472 -0.07 -0.82 56.80
CA VAL A 472 1.02 -1.72 57.25
C VAL A 472 1.30 -2.74 56.11
N GLU A 473 2.55 -2.83 55.64
CA GLU A 473 3.03 -3.87 54.72
C GLU A 473 3.91 -4.84 55.53
N VAL A 474 3.56 -6.14 55.48
CA VAL A 474 4.22 -7.21 56.26
C VAL A 474 5.21 -7.95 55.37
N VAL A 475 6.48 -7.90 55.76
CA VAL A 475 7.60 -8.66 55.18
C VAL A 475 7.72 -10.00 55.91
N ILE A 476 7.89 -11.10 55.16
CA ILE A 476 8.26 -12.42 55.71
C ILE A 476 9.53 -12.90 54.99
N PRO A 477 10.62 -13.24 55.71
CA PRO A 477 11.88 -13.73 55.13
C PRO A 477 11.94 -15.26 55.13
N PHE A 478 12.73 -15.85 54.22
CA PHE A 478 13.19 -17.23 54.36
C PHE A 478 14.67 -17.35 53.93
N GLU A 479 15.51 -17.76 54.87
CA GLU A 479 16.91 -18.17 54.66
C GLU A 479 17.01 -19.70 54.57
N GLY A 480 17.92 -20.20 53.72
CA GLY A 480 18.36 -21.59 53.67
C GLY A 480 19.64 -21.74 52.83
N LYS A 481 20.67 -22.37 53.41
CA LYS A 481 22.11 -22.31 53.07
C LYS A 481 22.58 -23.20 51.89
N HIS A 482 23.58 -22.67 51.18
CA HIS A 482 24.74 -23.27 50.46
C HIS A 482 24.76 -24.74 49.98
N HIS A 483 25.13 -24.92 48.69
CA HIS A 483 26.35 -25.64 48.29
C HIS A 483 26.92 -25.12 46.96
N SER A 484 28.23 -24.86 46.95
CA SER A 484 29.03 -24.29 45.86
C SER A 484 29.47 -25.33 44.84
N LEU A 485 29.44 -24.99 43.54
CA LEU A 485 30.44 -25.44 42.56
C LEU A 485 30.78 -24.25 41.64
N SER A 486 32.07 -23.95 41.61
CA SER A 486 32.72 -22.81 40.96
C SER A 486 32.64 -22.87 39.43
N ASN A 487 32.27 -21.76 38.81
CA ASN A 487 32.87 -21.33 37.54
C ASN A 487 32.94 -19.80 37.54
N THR A 488 34.17 -19.30 37.54
CA THR A 488 34.56 -17.90 37.44
C THR A 488 34.09 -17.31 36.11
N ALA A 489 32.99 -16.57 36.13
CA ALA A 489 32.71 -15.54 35.14
C ALA A 489 33.15 -14.19 35.74
N HIS A 490 34.11 -13.54 35.11
CA HIS A 490 34.44 -12.15 35.41
C HIS A 490 33.19 -11.30 35.15
N SER A 491 32.66 -10.70 36.21
CA SER A 491 31.60 -9.70 36.15
C SER A 491 32.11 -8.45 35.43
N LEU A 492 31.70 -8.25 34.18
CA LEU A 492 31.63 -6.92 33.60
C LEU A 492 30.33 -6.28 34.10
N SER A 493 30.45 -5.06 34.60
CA SER A 493 29.37 -4.25 35.15
C SER A 493 28.27 -3.98 34.11
N ASP A 494 27.03 -4.31 34.48
CA ASP A 494 25.78 -4.04 33.74
C ASP A 494 25.43 -2.53 33.66
N ASN A 495 26.31 -1.69 33.09
CA ASN A 495 25.96 -0.28 32.84
C ASN A 495 26.68 0.44 31.69
N ASP A 496 27.40 -0.26 30.81
CA ASP A 496 28.00 0.36 29.61
C ASP A 496 27.15 0.09 28.35
N THR A 497 26.34 1.09 28.00
CA THR A 497 25.89 1.49 26.65
C THR A 497 25.76 0.39 25.59
N TYR A 498 24.53 -0.10 25.41
CA TYR A 498 24.05 -0.67 24.14
C TYR A 498 23.88 0.48 23.10
N GLU A 499 24.97 1.09 22.67
CA GLU A 499 25.00 1.87 21.43
C GLU A 499 25.65 1.01 20.35
N SER A 500 24.83 0.27 19.59
CA SER A 500 25.30 -0.39 18.37
C SER A 500 25.65 0.70 17.35
N GLU A 501 26.94 1.03 17.20
CA GLU A 501 27.36 1.98 16.18
C GLU A 501 27.17 1.36 14.79
N TYR A 502 26.30 1.99 14.01
CA TYR A 502 25.93 1.73 12.62
C TYR A 502 27.07 1.23 11.73
N VAL A 503 28.28 1.77 11.88
CA VAL A 503 29.43 1.39 11.06
C VAL A 503 29.90 -0.04 11.30
N ILE A 504 29.86 -0.52 12.54
CA ILE A 504 30.21 -1.92 12.86
C ILE A 504 29.16 -2.87 12.31
N ASP A 505 27.88 -2.57 12.50
CA ASP A 505 26.79 -3.37 11.94
C ASP A 505 26.92 -3.51 10.42
N GLN A 506 27.37 -2.46 9.73
CA GLN A 506 27.54 -2.45 8.29
C GLN A 506 28.70 -3.29 7.77
N ALA A 507 29.85 -3.32 8.46
CA ALA A 507 30.89 -4.26 8.07
C ALA A 507 30.55 -5.68 8.48
N ASN A 508 29.86 -5.89 9.61
CA ASN A 508 29.39 -7.22 9.98
C ASN A 508 28.56 -7.81 8.83
N ILE A 509 27.56 -7.07 8.31
CA ILE A 509 26.79 -7.46 7.10
C ILE A 509 27.69 -7.74 5.87
N LEU A 510 28.78 -6.98 5.70
CA LEU A 510 29.74 -7.19 4.60
C LEU A 510 30.52 -8.51 4.72
N LEU A 511 30.82 -8.93 5.93
CA LEU A 511 31.66 -10.08 6.21
C LEU A 511 30.85 -11.36 6.28
N THR A 512 29.62 -11.24 6.78
CA THR A 512 28.56 -12.25 6.86
C THR A 512 28.62 -13.21 5.65
N LYS A 513 28.95 -12.77 4.42
CA LYS A 513 28.82 -13.59 3.20
C LYS A 513 30.06 -14.34 2.68
N TYR A 514 31.29 -13.99 3.07
CA TYR A 514 32.50 -14.41 2.31
C TYR A 514 33.55 -15.22 3.09
N SER A 515 33.25 -15.71 4.30
CA SER A 515 34.23 -16.39 5.17
C SER A 515 34.34 -17.91 5.00
N TYR A 516 33.58 -18.53 4.10
CA TYR A 516 33.60 -19.99 3.91
C TYR A 516 33.64 -20.36 2.42
N LEU A 517 34.81 -20.19 1.79
CA LEU A 517 35.11 -20.73 0.47
C LEU A 517 36.23 -21.77 0.58
N GLU A 518 35.93 -22.93 1.20
CA GLU A 518 36.75 -24.13 1.02
C GLU A 518 35.93 -25.25 0.36
N PRO A 519 36.45 -25.91 -0.69
CA PRO A 519 35.77 -27.01 -1.34
C PRO A 519 35.93 -28.28 -0.50
N SER A 520 34.96 -28.59 0.35
CA SER A 520 34.88 -29.93 0.97
C SER A 520 34.45 -30.93 -0.10
N GLY A 521 35.39 -31.70 -0.63
CA GLY A 521 35.14 -32.82 -1.52
C GLY A 521 34.47 -33.96 -0.76
N GLU A 522 33.21 -34.23 -1.08
CA GLU A 522 32.55 -35.51 -0.85
C GLU A 522 31.57 -35.74 -2.00
N ASN A 523 31.81 -36.81 -2.75
CA ASN A 523 31.03 -37.24 -3.90
C ASN A 523 29.72 -37.88 -3.43
N ASP A 524 28.66 -37.09 -3.31
CA ASP A 524 27.29 -37.61 -3.32
C ASP A 524 26.59 -37.17 -4.61
N SER A 525 26.48 -38.11 -5.54
CA SER A 525 25.82 -37.94 -6.83
C SER A 525 24.30 -37.90 -6.65
N HIS A 526 23.76 -36.71 -6.36
CA HIS A 526 22.34 -36.44 -6.52
C HIS A 526 22.16 -35.29 -7.52
N GLU A 527 21.83 -35.66 -8.77
CA GLU A 527 21.52 -34.75 -9.86
C GLU A 527 20.33 -33.86 -9.49
N ALA A 528 20.59 -32.58 -9.19
CA ALA A 528 19.60 -31.54 -9.39
C ALA A 528 19.33 -31.46 -10.90
N ARG A 529 18.21 -32.04 -11.34
CA ARG A 529 17.78 -32.04 -12.76
C ARG A 529 17.85 -30.63 -13.33
N SER A 530 18.47 -30.50 -14.51
CA SER A 530 18.48 -29.24 -15.25
C SER A 530 17.04 -28.80 -15.58
N PRO A 531 16.76 -27.49 -15.59
CA PRO A 531 15.52 -26.90 -16.11
C PRO A 531 15.30 -27.13 -17.61
N ASN A 532 15.10 -28.36 -18.06
CA ASN A 532 14.69 -28.58 -19.44
C ASN A 532 13.21 -28.22 -19.57
N GLU A 533 12.95 -27.18 -20.38
CA GLU A 533 11.65 -26.74 -20.91
C GLU A 533 10.61 -26.28 -19.86
N TRP A 534 10.75 -25.03 -19.39
CA TRP A 534 9.68 -24.35 -18.66
C TRP A 534 9.06 -23.25 -19.52
N SER A 535 7.77 -23.41 -19.82
CA SER A 535 6.96 -22.43 -20.53
C SER A 535 6.74 -21.20 -19.65
N LEU A 536 7.60 -20.19 -19.82
CA LEU A 536 7.45 -18.88 -19.19
C LEU A 536 6.19 -18.18 -19.72
N LEU A 537 5.24 -17.90 -18.84
CA LEU A 537 4.17 -16.96 -19.11
C LEU A 537 4.72 -15.53 -18.93
N SER A 538 5.07 -14.91 -20.07
CA SER A 538 5.44 -13.50 -20.28
C SER A 538 6.95 -13.14 -20.26
N GLN A 539 7.46 -12.75 -21.43
CA GLN A 539 8.73 -12.04 -21.63
C GLN A 539 8.50 -10.53 -21.47
N ASN A 540 8.15 -10.07 -20.27
CA ASN A 540 8.03 -8.64 -19.97
C ASN A 540 9.07 -8.22 -18.95
N SER A 541 9.63 -7.03 -19.12
CA SER A 541 10.47 -6.38 -18.13
C SER A 541 9.64 -5.86 -16.95
N SER A 542 10.27 -5.70 -15.79
CA SER A 542 9.61 -5.23 -14.56
C SER A 542 10.50 -4.32 -13.75
N SER A 543 10.06 -3.06 -13.55
CA SER A 543 10.68 -2.12 -12.60
C SER A 543 9.97 -2.20 -11.26
N LEU A 544 10.74 -2.43 -10.21
CA LEU A 544 10.28 -2.64 -8.83
C LEU A 544 10.83 -1.53 -7.95
N SER A 545 10.02 -1.01 -7.03
CA SER A 545 10.53 -0.09 -6.01
C SER A 545 11.45 -0.83 -5.06
N LEU A 546 12.55 -0.18 -4.69
CA LEU A 546 13.35 -0.53 -3.54
C LEU A 546 12.92 0.32 -2.35
N THR A 547 12.97 -0.26 -1.17
CA THR A 547 12.88 0.46 0.10
C THR A 547 14.26 0.47 0.72
N ASN A 548 14.65 1.63 1.24
CA ASN A 548 15.90 1.87 1.93
C ASN A 548 15.63 1.97 3.43
N HIS A 549 16.29 1.12 4.21
CA HIS A 549 16.34 1.21 5.64
C HIS A 549 17.70 1.77 6.07
N LEU A 550 17.74 3.05 6.43
CA LEU A 550 18.90 3.75 6.98
C LEU A 550 20.20 3.66 6.15
N ASN A 551 20.14 3.49 4.83
CA ASN A 551 21.29 3.17 3.96
C ASN A 551 21.99 1.83 4.29
N LEU A 552 21.44 1.04 5.22
CA LEU A 552 21.94 -0.25 5.66
C LEU A 552 21.48 -1.37 4.74
N GLU A 553 20.18 -1.34 4.41
CA GLU A 553 19.48 -2.46 3.77
C GLU A 553 18.55 -1.93 2.69
N TYR A 554 18.57 -2.62 1.55
CA TYR A 554 17.70 -2.33 0.42
C TYR A 554 16.89 -3.57 0.09
N PHE A 555 15.58 -3.46 0.25
CA PHE A 555 14.67 -4.58 0.03
C PHE A 555 13.66 -4.28 -1.08
N THR A 556 13.25 -5.36 -1.72
CA THR A 556 12.16 -5.39 -2.69
C THR A 556 11.11 -6.40 -2.23
N VAL A 557 9.98 -6.42 -2.92
CA VAL A 557 8.87 -7.32 -2.59
C VAL A 557 8.89 -8.53 -3.50
N ILE A 558 8.72 -9.72 -2.92
CA ILE A 558 8.35 -10.94 -3.61
C ILE A 558 7.05 -11.51 -3.03
N ASN A 559 6.38 -12.37 -3.79
CA ASN A 559 5.28 -13.16 -3.28
C ASN A 559 5.59 -14.66 -3.42
N ILE A 560 5.29 -15.45 -2.39
CA ILE A 560 5.53 -16.90 -2.35
C ILE A 560 4.21 -17.61 -1.99
N GLY A 561 3.85 -18.64 -2.75
CA GLY A 561 2.73 -19.54 -2.44
C GLY A 561 1.41 -19.26 -3.15
N THR A 562 0.44 -20.17 -2.94
CA THR A 562 -0.91 -20.12 -3.49
C THR A 562 -1.96 -20.34 -2.40
N PRO A 563 -2.68 -19.30 -1.93
CA PRO A 563 -2.61 -17.92 -2.39
C PRO A 563 -1.27 -17.23 -2.07
N PRO A 564 -0.87 -16.20 -2.84
CA PRO A 564 0.38 -15.48 -2.66
C PRO A 564 0.54 -14.86 -1.26
N GLN A 565 1.66 -15.13 -0.60
CA GLN A 565 2.09 -14.48 0.64
C GLN A 565 3.20 -13.48 0.32
N LYS A 566 3.06 -12.23 0.79
CA LYS A 566 3.97 -11.12 0.47
C LYS A 566 5.14 -11.04 1.46
N PHE A 567 6.36 -10.88 0.95
CA PHE A 567 7.57 -10.74 1.77
C PHE A 567 8.49 -9.64 1.23
N ASN A 568 9.11 -8.91 2.16
CA ASN A 568 10.24 -8.05 1.85
C ASN A 568 11.51 -8.90 1.87
N VAL A 569 12.31 -8.81 0.82
CA VAL A 569 13.59 -9.52 0.72
C VAL A 569 14.69 -8.56 0.34
N GLN A 570 15.83 -8.68 1.02
CA GLN A 570 17.03 -7.90 0.69
C GLN A 570 17.54 -8.34 -0.69
N ILE A 571 17.81 -7.36 -1.57
CA ILE A 571 18.42 -7.65 -2.87
C ILE A 571 19.93 -7.80 -2.71
N ASP A 572 20.46 -8.97 -3.06
CA ASP A 572 21.84 -9.31 -2.72
C ASP A 572 22.60 -9.92 -3.89
N THR A 573 23.39 -9.10 -4.59
CA THR A 573 24.29 -9.57 -5.65
C THR A 573 25.53 -10.32 -5.13
N GLY A 574 25.78 -10.30 -3.82
CA GLY A 574 26.87 -11.04 -3.19
C GLY A 574 26.55 -12.48 -2.82
N SER A 575 25.27 -12.84 -2.65
CA SER A 575 24.84 -14.19 -2.28
C SER A 575 24.06 -14.92 -3.36
N THR A 576 23.96 -16.24 -3.20
CA THR A 576 23.24 -17.13 -4.11
C THR A 576 21.94 -17.62 -3.47
N GLY A 577 20.92 -17.81 -4.31
CA GLY A 577 19.68 -18.46 -3.92
C GLY A 577 18.71 -17.57 -3.16
N LEU A 578 17.43 -17.95 -3.18
CA LEU A 578 16.39 -17.32 -2.38
C LEU A 578 16.25 -18.07 -1.04
N TRP A 579 16.16 -17.34 0.06
CA TRP A 579 15.71 -17.93 1.33
C TRP A 579 14.76 -16.99 2.08
N ILE A 580 13.87 -17.59 2.86
CA ILE A 580 12.85 -16.90 3.64
C ILE A 580 12.74 -17.56 5.02
N ALA A 581 12.57 -16.75 6.07
CA ALA A 581 12.28 -17.27 7.40
C ALA A 581 10.87 -17.88 7.44
N THR A 582 10.71 -19.03 8.09
CA THR A 582 9.46 -19.81 8.16
C THR A 582 9.17 -20.25 9.59
N TYR A 583 7.91 -20.61 9.86
CA TYR A 583 7.55 -21.31 11.09
C TYR A 583 8.20 -22.70 11.16
N ASN A 584 8.59 -23.12 12.37
CA ASN A 584 9.01 -24.50 12.62
C ASN A 584 7.78 -25.42 12.53
N SER A 585 7.73 -26.26 11.51
CA SER A 585 6.61 -27.17 11.22
C SER A 585 6.41 -28.30 12.23
N SER A 586 7.37 -28.52 13.15
CA SER A 586 7.35 -29.62 14.11
C SER A 586 6.60 -29.29 15.41
N LEU A 587 6.46 -28.00 15.73
CA LEU A 587 5.91 -27.54 16.99
C LEU A 587 4.89 -26.46 16.68
N ASN A 588 3.61 -26.76 16.92
CA ASN A 588 2.52 -25.80 16.92
C ASN A 588 2.64 -24.87 18.16
N GLU A 589 3.84 -24.36 18.43
CA GLU A 589 4.22 -23.58 19.61
C GLU A 589 4.99 -22.31 19.23
N SER A 590 4.72 -21.25 19.98
CA SER A 590 5.30 -19.92 19.91
C SER A 590 6.74 -19.80 20.46
N ARG A 591 7.60 -20.81 20.25
CA ARG A 591 9.04 -20.67 20.53
C ARG A 591 9.77 -20.37 19.23
N HIS A 592 9.92 -19.07 18.98
CA HIS A 592 10.64 -18.53 17.83
C HIS A 592 12.15 -18.59 18.11
N ASN A 593 12.92 -19.17 17.20
CA ASN A 593 14.38 -19.00 17.16
C ASN A 593 14.81 -18.36 15.82
N THR A 594 13.91 -17.58 15.23
CA THR A 594 14.14 -16.76 14.03
C THR A 594 14.00 -15.29 14.41
N ASP A 595 15.12 -14.58 14.45
CA ASP A 595 15.20 -13.14 14.66
C ASP A 595 15.31 -12.42 13.30
N VAL A 596 14.15 -12.19 12.67
CA VAL A 596 14.02 -11.38 11.45
C VAL A 596 13.03 -10.25 11.69
N GLY A 597 13.26 -9.08 11.10
CA GLY A 597 12.32 -7.95 11.22
C GLY A 597 11.01 -8.14 10.44
N GLY A 598 11.02 -8.98 9.40
CA GLY A 598 9.90 -9.24 8.50
C GLY A 598 8.92 -10.34 8.91
N SER A 599 7.87 -10.52 8.11
CA SER A 599 6.89 -11.61 8.28
C SER A 599 7.49 -12.99 7.97
N LEU A 600 7.03 -14.02 8.69
CA LEU A 600 7.43 -15.41 8.45
C LEU A 600 6.56 -16.07 7.38
N PHE A 601 7.18 -16.86 6.52
CA PHE A 601 6.51 -17.69 5.54
C PHE A 601 5.75 -18.85 6.22
N ASN A 602 4.54 -19.11 5.74
CA ASN A 602 3.72 -20.22 6.21
C ASN A 602 3.41 -21.19 5.06
N GLY A 603 4.17 -22.28 4.98
CA GLY A 603 3.96 -23.33 3.97
C GLY A 603 2.57 -23.96 4.01
N PHE A 604 1.94 -24.07 5.20
CA PHE A 604 0.59 -24.65 5.34
C PHE A 604 -0.52 -23.79 4.71
N LYS A 605 -0.25 -22.50 4.45
CA LYS A 605 -1.20 -21.61 3.77
C LYS A 605 -1.09 -21.67 2.25
N SER A 606 -0.14 -22.43 1.71
CA SER A 606 0.12 -22.52 0.27
C SER A 606 -0.21 -23.91 -0.26
N SER A 607 -1.14 -23.99 -1.22
CA SER A 607 -1.49 -25.24 -1.90
C SER A 607 -0.40 -25.75 -2.85
N THR A 608 0.56 -24.90 -3.22
CA THR A 608 1.68 -25.21 -4.12
C THR A 608 3.00 -25.48 -3.36
N PHE A 609 2.99 -25.38 -2.03
CA PHE A 609 4.17 -25.63 -1.20
C PHE A 609 4.53 -27.11 -1.15
N THR A 610 5.80 -27.41 -1.36
CA THR A 610 6.39 -28.72 -1.12
C THR A 610 7.74 -28.58 -0.43
N SER A 611 7.95 -29.32 0.66
CA SER A 611 9.21 -29.34 1.39
C SER A 611 10.05 -30.57 1.03
N THR A 612 11.37 -30.47 1.19
CA THR A 612 12.28 -31.62 1.11
C THR A 612 12.88 -31.94 2.48
N GLU A 613 13.57 -33.07 2.58
CA GLU A 613 14.39 -33.41 3.75
C GLU A 613 15.83 -32.88 3.64
N ILE A 614 16.14 -32.13 2.58
CA ILE A 614 17.47 -31.60 2.34
C ILE A 614 17.69 -30.41 3.27
N GLY A 615 18.55 -30.61 4.28
CA GLY A 615 18.98 -29.55 5.18
C GLY A 615 19.69 -28.44 4.42
N TYR A 616 19.38 -27.19 4.76
CA TYR A 616 19.99 -26.01 4.18
C TYR A 616 20.47 -25.09 5.29
N ARG A 617 21.77 -24.80 5.29
CA ARG A 617 22.40 -23.94 6.28
C ARG A 617 23.31 -22.93 5.59
N ILE A 618 23.15 -21.67 5.96
CA ILE A 618 23.95 -20.55 5.49
C ILE A 618 24.72 -20.03 6.71
N PRO A 619 25.97 -20.45 6.92
CA PRO A 619 26.82 -19.86 7.94
C PRO A 619 27.28 -18.49 7.49
N TYR A 620 27.39 -17.56 8.44
CA TYR A 620 27.90 -16.23 8.22
C TYR A 620 29.18 -15.97 9.03
N ALA A 621 30.01 -15.02 8.58
CA ALA A 621 31.34 -14.77 9.16
C ALA A 621 31.33 -14.21 10.59
N ASP A 622 30.27 -13.53 10.98
CA ASP A 622 30.03 -13.03 12.34
C ASP A 622 29.50 -14.13 13.28
N GLU A 623 29.66 -15.39 12.89
CA GLU A 623 29.16 -16.60 13.55
C GLU A 623 27.62 -16.71 13.57
N SER A 624 26.92 -15.74 12.98
CA SER A 624 25.48 -15.88 12.72
C SER A 624 25.23 -16.95 11.65
N TYR A 625 24.02 -17.46 11.57
CA TYR A 625 23.64 -18.45 10.56
C TYR A 625 22.13 -18.47 10.35
N ALA A 626 21.72 -18.77 9.11
CA ALA A 626 20.37 -19.22 8.79
C ALA A 626 20.38 -20.74 8.63
N SER A 627 19.41 -21.46 9.18
CA SER A 627 19.30 -22.90 9.00
C SER A 627 17.84 -23.33 8.85
N GLY A 628 17.62 -24.32 8.00
CA GLY A 628 16.31 -24.88 7.68
C GLY A 628 16.43 -25.97 6.63
N ILE A 629 15.51 -25.97 5.67
CA ILE A 629 15.43 -26.97 4.60
C ILE A 629 15.26 -26.31 3.22
N ILE A 630 15.55 -27.04 2.15
CA ILE A 630 15.12 -26.65 0.81
C ILE A 630 13.63 -26.97 0.64
N ALA A 631 12.88 -26.00 0.13
CA ALA A 631 11.48 -26.13 -0.24
C ALA A 631 11.23 -25.60 -1.65
N TYR A 632 10.08 -25.92 -2.22
CA TYR A 632 9.61 -25.41 -3.49
C TYR A 632 8.23 -24.82 -3.34
N ASP A 633 8.01 -23.70 -4.01
CA ASP A 633 6.68 -23.11 -4.13
C ASP A 633 6.63 -22.20 -5.36
N THR A 634 5.45 -21.66 -5.69
CA THR A 634 5.29 -20.61 -6.69
C THR A 634 5.84 -19.30 -6.15
N VAL A 635 6.85 -18.73 -6.81
CA VAL A 635 7.43 -17.42 -6.46
C VAL A 635 7.15 -16.42 -7.58
N MET A 636 6.70 -15.24 -7.22
CA MET A 636 6.33 -14.15 -8.12
C MET A 636 7.08 -12.86 -7.77
N GLN A 637 7.66 -12.22 -8.77
CA GLN A 637 8.31 -10.92 -8.64
C GLN A 637 8.11 -10.09 -9.92
N GLY A 638 7.43 -8.95 -9.79
CA GLY A 638 7.00 -8.18 -10.96
C GLY A 638 6.07 -8.99 -11.86
N SER A 639 6.38 -9.04 -13.16
CA SER A 639 5.69 -9.87 -14.16
C SER A 639 6.21 -11.30 -14.24
N PHE A 640 7.25 -11.66 -13.49
CA PHE A 640 7.84 -13.00 -13.54
C PHE A 640 7.22 -13.90 -12.48
N THR A 641 6.83 -15.10 -12.90
CA THR A 641 6.31 -16.16 -12.04
C THR A 641 7.09 -17.44 -12.31
N VAL A 642 7.65 -18.02 -11.25
CA VAL A 642 8.33 -19.32 -11.28
C VAL A 642 7.49 -20.29 -10.44
N PRO A 643 6.68 -21.17 -11.05
CA PRO A 643 5.71 -22.02 -10.34
C PRO A 643 6.32 -23.00 -9.33
N ARG A 644 7.59 -23.34 -9.49
CA ARG A 644 8.29 -24.33 -8.67
C ARG A 644 9.71 -23.83 -8.35
N GLN A 645 9.79 -22.62 -7.79
CA GLN A 645 11.06 -22.01 -7.40
C GLN A 645 11.61 -22.73 -6.16
N PRO A 646 12.84 -23.27 -6.19
CA PRO A 646 13.52 -23.72 -4.98
C PRO A 646 13.88 -22.53 -4.08
N PHE A 647 13.68 -22.63 -2.78
CA PHE A 647 14.16 -21.64 -1.82
C PHE A 647 14.46 -22.29 -0.47
N GLY A 648 15.27 -21.62 0.33
CA GLY A 648 15.52 -22.01 1.70
C GLY A 648 14.39 -21.59 2.64
N ALA A 649 13.70 -22.55 3.24
CA ALA A 649 12.73 -22.30 4.29
C ALA A 649 13.45 -22.38 5.65
N MET A 650 13.84 -21.22 6.19
CA MET A 650 14.71 -21.10 7.38
C MET A 650 13.91 -21.13 8.67
N THR A 651 14.13 -22.15 9.50
CA THR A 651 13.46 -22.32 10.81
C THR A 651 14.31 -21.77 11.97
N VAL A 652 15.57 -21.43 11.71
CA VAL A 652 16.49 -20.82 12.67
C VAL A 652 17.25 -19.70 11.99
N THR A 653 17.31 -18.54 12.64
CA THR A 653 18.25 -17.46 12.32
C THR A 653 18.91 -17.02 13.62
N SER A 654 20.23 -17.08 13.72
CA SER A 654 20.93 -16.58 14.91
C SER A 654 21.22 -15.08 14.76
N ASN A 655 21.05 -14.35 15.86
CA ASN A 655 21.17 -12.88 15.96
C ASN A 655 20.20 -12.10 15.05
N ALA A 656 19.97 -10.81 15.36
CA ALA A 656 19.17 -9.89 14.54
C ALA A 656 19.88 -9.58 13.21
N MET A 657 19.80 -10.53 12.27
CA MET A 657 20.47 -10.49 10.97
C MET A 657 20.00 -9.34 10.07
N PHE A 658 18.76 -8.89 10.28
CA PHE A 658 18.21 -7.72 9.62
C PHE A 658 17.89 -6.65 10.67
N LYS A 659 18.24 -5.41 10.37
CA LYS A 659 17.85 -4.24 11.15
C LYS A 659 16.52 -3.66 10.67
N GLY A 660 16.19 -3.87 9.39
CA GLY A 660 14.91 -3.49 8.79
C GLY A 660 13.89 -4.64 8.72
N ASN A 661 12.78 -4.38 8.03
CA ASN A 661 11.63 -5.28 7.92
C ASN A 661 11.80 -6.38 6.85
N ALA A 662 13.01 -6.92 6.69
CA ALA A 662 13.29 -7.99 5.74
C ALA A 662 12.94 -9.36 6.35
N SER A 663 12.30 -10.22 5.54
CA SER A 663 11.92 -11.59 5.88
C SER A 663 12.95 -12.63 5.42
N GLY A 664 13.91 -12.21 4.59
CA GLY A 664 14.91 -13.08 3.96
C GLY A 664 15.73 -12.35 2.90
N VAL A 665 16.50 -13.13 2.13
CA VAL A 665 17.41 -12.61 1.08
C VAL A 665 17.03 -13.18 -0.28
N LEU A 666 17.00 -12.28 -1.28
CA LEU A 666 16.95 -12.63 -2.68
C LEU A 666 18.37 -12.59 -3.25
N GLY A 667 19.04 -13.74 -3.26
CA GLY A 667 20.37 -13.89 -3.85
C GLY A 667 20.34 -13.70 -5.37
N LEU A 668 21.21 -12.83 -5.85
CA LEU A 668 21.34 -12.43 -7.25
C LEU A 668 22.70 -12.83 -7.85
N SER A 669 23.58 -13.49 -7.09
CA SER A 669 24.78 -14.13 -7.63
C SER A 669 24.45 -15.40 -8.43
N PHE A 670 25.46 -15.96 -9.09
CA PHE A 670 25.34 -17.14 -9.96
C PHE A 670 25.23 -18.43 -9.14
N TYR A 671 24.32 -19.32 -9.53
CA TYR A 671 24.22 -20.67 -8.98
C TYR A 671 25.51 -21.46 -9.12
N GLU A 672 26.28 -21.22 -10.18
CA GLU A 672 27.59 -21.83 -10.41
C GLU A 672 28.61 -21.52 -9.29
N GLY A 673 28.34 -20.50 -8.47
CA GLY A 673 29.11 -20.18 -7.26
C GLY A 673 28.60 -20.83 -5.98
N ALA A 674 27.44 -21.49 -5.99
CA ALA A 674 26.92 -22.15 -4.81
C ALA A 674 27.63 -23.49 -4.53
N PRO A 675 27.75 -23.90 -3.25
CA PRO A 675 28.19 -25.24 -2.90
C PRO A 675 27.26 -26.31 -3.52
N GLN A 676 27.83 -27.30 -4.21
CA GLN A 676 27.05 -28.33 -4.92
C GLN A 676 26.00 -28.98 -4.02
N GLY A 677 24.74 -29.00 -4.48
CA GLY A 677 23.62 -29.65 -3.80
C GLY A 677 23.14 -28.97 -2.50
N LYS A 678 23.72 -27.84 -2.10
CA LYS A 678 23.45 -27.20 -0.80
C LYS A 678 22.95 -25.76 -0.88
N SER A 679 22.52 -25.27 -2.06
CA SER A 679 21.90 -23.95 -2.20
C SER A 679 20.68 -24.02 -3.11
N ALA A 680 19.72 -23.13 -2.85
CA ALA A 680 18.57 -22.94 -3.73
C ALA A 680 19.00 -22.21 -5.01
N TYR A 681 18.41 -22.59 -6.15
CA TYR A 681 18.62 -21.89 -7.41
C TYR A 681 18.15 -20.42 -7.27
N PRO A 682 18.88 -19.40 -7.75
CA PRO A 682 18.43 -18.02 -7.63
C PRO A 682 17.25 -17.76 -8.56
N PHE A 683 16.29 -16.95 -8.08
CA PHE A 683 15.04 -16.68 -8.78
C PHE A 683 15.25 -16.18 -10.21
N TRP A 684 16.22 -15.28 -10.42
CA TRP A 684 16.48 -14.69 -11.72
C TRP A 684 16.93 -15.73 -12.76
N GLN A 685 17.74 -16.72 -12.37
CA GLN A 685 18.12 -17.82 -13.28
C GLN A 685 16.94 -18.76 -13.54
N SER A 686 16.13 -19.08 -12.51
CA SER A 686 14.91 -19.88 -12.69
C SER A 686 13.89 -19.20 -13.60
N ALA A 687 13.83 -17.86 -13.56
CA ALA A 687 12.97 -17.04 -14.41
C ALA A 687 13.56 -16.76 -15.81
N ASN A 688 14.75 -17.31 -16.13
CA ASN A 688 15.48 -17.07 -17.36
C ASN A 688 15.74 -15.57 -17.67
N ILE A 689 16.01 -14.80 -16.62
CA ILE A 689 16.36 -13.39 -16.73
C ILE A 689 17.84 -13.30 -17.08
N SER A 690 18.19 -12.55 -18.12
CA SER A 690 19.57 -12.43 -18.59
C SER A 690 20.24 -11.11 -18.23
N ILE A 691 19.44 -10.13 -17.81
CA ILE A 691 19.88 -8.79 -17.47
C ILE A 691 18.97 -8.22 -16.38
N PHE A 692 19.55 -7.51 -15.42
CA PHE A 692 18.83 -6.71 -14.44
C PHE A 692 19.65 -5.48 -14.09
N SER A 693 19.00 -4.46 -13.55
CA SER A 693 19.66 -3.21 -13.16
C SER A 693 19.22 -2.73 -11.79
N ILE A 694 20.12 -2.06 -11.09
CA ILE A 694 19.89 -1.50 -9.76
C ILE A 694 20.25 -0.02 -9.79
N SER A 695 19.30 0.82 -9.40
CA SER A 695 19.51 2.25 -9.19
C SER A 695 19.18 2.56 -7.74
N MET A 696 20.20 2.75 -6.90
CA MET A 696 20.02 2.95 -5.45
C MET A 696 19.92 4.44 -5.10
N SER A 697 19.28 4.76 -3.98
CA SER A 697 19.22 6.12 -3.43
C SER A 697 19.59 6.14 -1.96
N GLY A 698 20.20 7.25 -1.54
CA GLY A 698 20.56 7.49 -0.15
C GLY A 698 19.40 8.09 0.65
N PHE A 699 19.53 8.04 1.97
CA PHE A 699 18.66 8.71 2.92
C PHE A 699 18.65 10.23 2.66
N VAL A 700 17.46 10.85 2.74
CA VAL A 700 17.33 12.30 2.61
C VAL A 700 17.67 12.96 3.95
N GLY A 701 18.90 13.47 4.09
CA GLY A 701 19.40 14.15 5.29
C GLY A 701 20.54 13.39 5.97
N ASP A 702 20.93 13.82 7.19
CA ASP A 702 21.85 13.04 8.03
C ASP A 702 21.18 11.71 8.42
N VAL A 703 21.89 10.60 8.26
CA VAL A 703 21.42 9.29 8.74
C VAL A 703 21.24 9.38 10.26
N PRO A 704 20.04 9.09 10.80
CA PRO A 704 19.81 9.07 12.24
C PRO A 704 20.78 8.11 12.95
N ALA A 705 21.13 8.41 14.20
CA ALA A 705 21.80 7.41 15.04
C ALA A 705 20.89 6.19 15.18
N LEU A 706 21.47 4.98 15.24
CA LEU A 706 20.72 3.73 15.46
C LEU A 706 20.19 3.70 16.90
N ASP A 707 19.07 4.40 17.11
CA ASP A 707 18.28 4.35 18.32
C ASP A 707 16.99 3.54 18.09
N GLU A 708 16.26 3.25 19.17
CA GLU A 708 15.03 2.46 19.09
C GLU A 708 13.92 3.11 18.24
N ALA A 709 13.95 4.44 18.09
CA ALA A 709 12.97 5.19 17.29
C ALA A 709 13.25 5.14 15.78
N SER A 710 14.52 5.07 15.38
CA SER A 710 14.97 5.06 13.98
C SER A 710 14.95 3.67 13.32
N ARG A 711 14.85 2.59 14.10
CA ARG A 711 14.66 1.20 13.61
C ARG A 711 13.45 0.99 12.70
N ASN A 712 12.51 1.93 12.67
CA ASN A 712 11.35 1.89 11.77
C ASN A 712 11.42 2.91 10.62
N SER A 713 12.57 3.56 10.41
CA SER A 713 12.74 4.58 9.36
C SER A 713 13.00 3.92 8.00
N GLU A 714 11.93 3.76 7.21
CA GLU A 714 11.98 3.28 5.84
C GLU A 714 11.69 4.43 4.86
N GLN A 715 12.50 4.55 3.81
CA GLN A 715 12.35 5.56 2.75
C GLN A 715 12.40 4.92 1.37
N PRO A 716 11.94 5.59 0.29
CA PRO A 716 12.16 5.11 -1.07
C PRO A 716 13.67 4.92 -1.33
N GLY A 717 14.06 3.70 -1.70
CA GLY A 717 15.45 3.28 -1.83
C GLY A 717 15.97 3.22 -3.26
N GLY A 718 15.12 3.50 -4.25
CA GLY A 718 15.46 3.48 -5.66
C GLY A 718 14.66 2.44 -6.45
N VAL A 719 15.21 1.96 -7.56
CA VAL A 719 14.52 1.09 -8.52
C VAL A 719 15.36 -0.14 -8.83
N PHE A 720 14.73 -1.31 -8.84
CA PHE A 720 15.29 -2.58 -9.27
C PHE A 720 14.53 -3.08 -10.51
N THR A 721 15.21 -3.19 -11.65
CA THR A 721 14.59 -3.59 -12.92
C THR A 721 15.05 -4.98 -13.32
N LEU A 722 14.10 -5.87 -13.59
CA LEU A 722 14.31 -7.23 -14.05
C LEU A 722 14.02 -7.35 -15.54
N GLY A 723 14.93 -8.00 -16.27
CA GLY A 723 14.76 -8.35 -17.67
C GLY A 723 15.04 -7.21 -18.67
N ASP A 724 15.44 -6.03 -18.20
CA ASP A 724 15.68 -4.85 -19.03
C ASP A 724 16.54 -3.80 -18.31
N VAL A 725 16.86 -2.73 -19.03
CA VAL A 725 17.57 -1.54 -18.57
C VAL A 725 16.61 -0.35 -18.66
N ASP A 726 16.48 0.41 -17.57
CA ASP A 726 15.68 1.63 -17.55
C ASP A 726 16.51 2.82 -18.02
N HIS A 727 16.33 3.20 -19.28
CA HIS A 727 17.03 4.31 -19.93
C HIS A 727 16.69 5.69 -19.35
N THR A 728 15.71 5.80 -18.45
CA THR A 728 15.36 7.07 -17.80
C THR A 728 16.13 7.31 -16.50
N LEU A 729 16.89 6.32 -16.02
CA LEU A 729 17.60 6.32 -14.74
C LEU A 729 19.10 6.59 -14.84
N TYR A 730 19.62 6.95 -16.02
CA TYR A 730 21.02 7.31 -16.19
C TYR A 730 21.25 8.29 -17.35
N ASP A 731 22.39 8.99 -17.31
CA ASP A 731 22.90 9.87 -18.35
C ASP A 731 24.10 9.22 -19.07
N GLY A 732 24.16 9.39 -20.39
CA GLY A 732 25.27 8.91 -21.22
C GLY A 732 25.17 7.41 -21.54
N ASP A 733 26.31 6.81 -21.90
CA ASP A 733 26.39 5.39 -22.24
C ASP A 733 26.73 4.52 -21.02
N ILE A 734 26.31 3.26 -21.06
CA ILE A 734 26.67 2.26 -20.05
C ILE A 734 28.06 1.69 -20.36
N ASN A 735 29.00 1.87 -19.43
CA ASN A 735 30.34 1.29 -19.54
C ASN A 735 30.34 -0.14 -18.99
N TYR A 736 30.42 -1.14 -19.87
CA TYR A 736 30.43 -2.55 -19.47
C TYR A 736 31.85 -3.04 -19.18
N VAL A 737 32.07 -3.48 -17.94
CA VAL A 737 33.28 -4.15 -17.46
C VAL A 737 33.03 -5.65 -17.44
N SER A 738 33.84 -6.42 -18.17
CA SER A 738 33.73 -7.87 -18.21
C SER A 738 33.96 -8.50 -16.83
N LEU A 739 33.22 -9.56 -16.52
CA LEU A 739 33.43 -10.29 -15.28
C LEU A 739 34.78 -11.00 -15.29
N SER A 740 35.46 -10.98 -14.14
CA SER A 740 36.68 -11.77 -13.89
C SER A 740 36.40 -13.14 -13.28
N SER A 741 35.13 -13.41 -12.95
CA SER A 741 34.67 -14.66 -12.34
C SER A 741 33.41 -15.20 -13.00
N SER A 742 33.27 -16.52 -13.01
CA SER A 742 32.07 -17.22 -13.45
C SER A 742 31.03 -17.42 -12.33
N SER A 743 31.41 -17.18 -11.07
CA SER A 743 30.59 -17.48 -9.89
C SER A 743 30.05 -16.24 -9.18
N HIS A 744 30.62 -15.06 -9.41
CA HIS A 744 30.25 -13.83 -8.72
C HIS A 744 30.21 -12.65 -9.70
N TRP A 745 29.48 -11.60 -9.33
CA TRP A 745 29.52 -10.28 -9.98
C TRP A 745 30.83 -9.55 -9.62
N GLN A 746 31.94 -10.10 -10.11
CA GLN A 746 33.30 -9.68 -9.81
C GLN A 746 33.94 -9.00 -11.01
N VAL A 747 34.54 -7.83 -10.79
CA VAL A 747 35.23 -7.03 -11.81
C VAL A 747 36.62 -6.60 -11.32
N VAL A 748 37.50 -6.26 -12.26
CA VAL A 748 38.81 -5.67 -11.94
C VAL A 748 38.64 -4.18 -11.65
N VAL A 749 39.24 -3.71 -10.56
CA VAL A 749 39.35 -2.30 -10.21
C VAL A 749 40.61 -1.72 -10.83
N ASP A 750 40.47 -0.70 -11.67
CA ASP A 750 41.60 -0.05 -12.34
C ASP A 750 42.33 0.95 -11.42
N GLY A 751 41.66 1.40 -10.36
CA GLY A 751 42.25 2.24 -9.33
C GLY A 751 41.23 2.92 -8.42
N LEU A 752 41.75 3.58 -7.40
CA LEU A 752 41.03 4.43 -6.47
C LEU A 752 41.76 5.76 -6.38
N ASN A 753 41.04 6.88 -6.51
CA ASN A 753 41.62 8.22 -6.40
C ASN A 753 41.03 8.96 -5.19
N VAL A 754 41.85 9.85 -4.63
CA VAL A 754 41.48 10.80 -3.58
C VAL A 754 41.97 12.18 -3.99
N ASN A 755 41.07 13.15 -4.06
CA ASN A 755 41.37 14.53 -4.47
C ASN A 755 42.12 14.59 -5.82
N GLY A 756 41.70 13.74 -6.77
CA GLY A 756 42.31 13.62 -8.10
C GLY A 756 43.67 12.92 -8.14
N LYS A 757 44.16 12.37 -7.02
CA LYS A 757 45.43 11.64 -6.94
C LYS A 757 45.20 10.13 -6.78
N PRO A 758 45.91 9.28 -7.54
CA PRO A 758 45.78 7.84 -7.39
C PRO A 758 46.32 7.34 -6.05
N ILE A 759 45.64 6.33 -5.50
CA ILE A 759 46.06 5.61 -4.29
C ILE A 759 46.99 4.46 -4.67
N ALA A 760 48.15 4.40 -4.00
CA ALA A 760 49.12 3.32 -4.20
C ALA A 760 48.50 1.95 -3.91
N ASN A 761 48.88 0.95 -4.70
CA ASN A 761 48.41 -0.44 -4.59
C ASN A 761 46.88 -0.59 -4.72
N SER A 762 46.17 0.34 -5.37
CA SER A 762 44.72 0.23 -5.57
C SER A 762 44.31 -0.46 -6.87
N GLN A 763 45.23 -0.63 -7.82
CA GLN A 763 44.95 -1.11 -9.17
C GLN A 763 45.06 -2.64 -9.27
N GLY A 764 44.28 -3.24 -10.17
CA GLY A 764 44.35 -4.68 -10.50
C GLY A 764 43.66 -5.59 -9.48
N HIS A 765 43.04 -5.02 -8.45
CA HIS A 765 42.32 -5.79 -7.45
C HIS A 765 40.97 -6.28 -7.99
N GLN A 766 40.60 -7.50 -7.59
CA GLN A 766 39.29 -8.05 -7.91
C GLN A 766 38.27 -7.61 -6.87
N ALA A 767 37.18 -6.99 -7.31
CA ALA A 767 36.10 -6.49 -6.47
C ALA A 767 34.78 -7.17 -6.79
N ILE A 768 34.08 -7.65 -5.75
CA ILE A 768 32.69 -8.06 -5.86
C ILE A 768 31.81 -6.83 -5.70
N ILE A 769 30.88 -6.64 -6.64
CA ILE A 769 29.89 -5.58 -6.60
C ILE A 769 28.65 -6.12 -5.88
N ASP A 770 28.43 -5.67 -4.65
CA ASP A 770 27.51 -6.32 -3.70
C ASP A 770 26.41 -5.33 -3.23
N SER A 771 25.19 -5.49 -3.71
CA SER A 771 24.04 -4.68 -3.30
C SER A 771 23.54 -5.00 -1.89
N GLY A 772 23.86 -6.18 -1.37
CA GLY A 772 23.45 -6.62 -0.04
C GLY A 772 24.43 -6.20 1.05
N THR A 773 25.39 -5.32 0.75
CA THR A 773 26.24 -4.67 1.74
C THR A 773 26.39 -3.19 1.41
N SER A 774 26.75 -2.39 2.40
CA SER A 774 26.75 -0.94 2.25
C SER A 774 28.12 -0.31 2.09
N LEU A 775 29.14 -0.79 2.80
CA LEU A 775 30.45 -0.14 2.83
C LEU A 775 31.38 -0.66 1.73
N ILE A 776 32.56 -0.06 1.61
CA ILE A 776 33.62 -0.46 0.68
C ILE A 776 34.74 -1.10 1.49
N GLY A 777 34.87 -2.42 1.39
CA GLY A 777 35.97 -3.17 1.98
C GLY A 777 37.17 -3.20 1.05
N VAL A 778 38.34 -2.75 1.52
CA VAL A 778 39.61 -2.80 0.78
C VAL A 778 40.74 -3.40 1.63
N PRO A 779 41.86 -3.84 1.03
CA PRO A 779 43.05 -4.25 1.78
C PRO A 779 43.54 -3.14 2.72
N SER A 780 44.07 -3.54 3.87
CA SER A 780 44.54 -2.63 4.91
C SER A 780 45.53 -1.56 4.42
N GLN A 781 46.42 -1.92 3.48
CA GLN A 781 47.38 -1.00 2.87
C GLN A 781 46.70 0.08 2.02
N VAL A 782 45.66 -0.28 1.28
CA VAL A 782 44.89 0.67 0.44
C VAL A 782 44.07 1.60 1.32
N ALA A 783 43.37 1.08 2.34
CA ALA A 783 42.63 1.92 3.28
C ALA A 783 43.57 2.94 3.95
N LYS A 784 44.73 2.48 4.44
CA LYS A 784 45.74 3.35 5.05
C LYS A 784 46.22 4.44 4.08
N ALA A 785 46.54 4.08 2.84
CA ALA A 785 47.02 5.03 1.83
C ALA A 785 45.94 6.06 1.44
N LEU A 786 44.67 5.65 1.40
CA LEU A 786 43.53 6.56 1.19
C LEU A 786 43.43 7.60 2.31
N TYR A 787 43.34 7.16 3.56
CA TYR A 787 43.14 8.08 4.69
C TYR A 787 44.36 8.95 4.98
N GLN A 788 45.57 8.52 4.62
CA GLN A 788 46.76 9.38 4.67
C GLN A 788 46.67 10.63 3.78
N GLN A 789 45.82 10.61 2.74
CA GLN A 789 45.58 11.76 1.87
C GLN A 789 44.40 12.64 2.34
N ILE A 790 43.74 12.27 3.44
CA ILE A 790 42.62 13.02 4.03
C ILE A 790 43.14 13.73 5.27
N ALA A 791 43.14 15.07 5.24
CA ALA A 791 43.62 15.88 6.36
C ALA A 791 42.81 15.62 7.63
N GLY A 792 43.50 15.33 8.75
CA GLY A 792 42.88 15.04 10.04
C GLY A 792 42.29 13.62 10.18
N ALA A 793 42.47 12.74 9.18
CA ALA A 793 42.04 11.37 9.30
C ALA A 793 42.95 10.56 10.25
N GLU A 794 42.34 9.71 11.07
CA GLU A 794 43.02 8.89 12.07
C GLU A 794 42.47 7.46 12.07
N PRO A 795 43.33 6.45 12.27
CA PRO A 795 42.89 5.07 12.44
C PRO A 795 42.12 4.90 13.75
N SER A 796 41.03 4.16 13.68
CA SER A 796 40.20 3.84 14.84
C SER A 796 40.76 2.64 15.64
N ARG A 797 40.39 2.54 16.92
CA ARG A 797 40.90 1.54 17.89
C ARG A 797 39.77 0.66 18.45
N GLY A 798 40.13 -0.39 19.20
CA GLY A 798 39.15 -1.27 19.85
C GLY A 798 38.28 -2.02 18.85
N ALA A 799 36.96 -2.01 19.07
CA ALA A 799 35.96 -2.63 18.19
C ALA A 799 35.96 -2.05 16.76
N TYR A 800 36.48 -0.83 16.57
CA TYR A 800 36.59 -0.15 15.27
C TYR A 800 37.98 -0.29 14.64
N LYS A 801 38.78 -1.28 15.03
CA LYS A 801 40.06 -1.55 14.37
C LYS A 801 39.82 -1.68 12.86
N GLY A 802 40.64 -1.00 12.06
CA GLY A 802 40.58 -1.00 10.59
C GLY A 802 39.59 -0.04 9.93
N TYR A 803 38.81 0.68 10.72
CA TYR A 803 38.12 1.89 10.29
C TYR A 803 39.00 3.10 10.49
N TYR A 804 38.58 4.21 9.87
CA TYR A 804 39.22 5.50 10.03
C TYR A 804 38.15 6.56 10.25
N SER A 805 38.44 7.47 11.15
CA SER A 805 37.62 8.66 11.38
C SER A 805 38.32 9.89 10.80
N PHE A 806 37.57 10.85 10.32
CA PHE A 806 38.08 12.09 9.72
C PHE A 806 37.16 13.27 10.08
N PRO A 807 37.60 14.54 9.92
CA PRO A 807 36.77 15.69 10.22
C PRO A 807 35.50 15.71 9.34
N CYS A 808 34.31 15.75 9.92
CA CYS A 808 33.06 15.69 9.16
C CYS A 808 32.94 16.83 8.13
N ASP A 809 33.52 17.99 8.43
CA ASP A 809 33.54 19.16 7.56
C ASP A 809 34.48 19.04 6.35
N SER A 810 35.37 18.05 6.35
CA SER A 810 36.19 17.79 5.17
C SER A 810 35.34 17.26 4.01
N ALA A 811 35.75 17.58 2.79
CA ALA A 811 35.07 17.17 1.55
C ALA A 811 36.06 16.44 0.63
N PRO A 812 36.58 15.26 1.04
CA PRO A 812 37.48 14.49 0.19
C PRO A 812 36.73 14.03 -1.07
N GLN A 813 37.34 14.22 -2.24
CA GLN A 813 36.80 13.72 -3.50
C GLN A 813 37.31 12.30 -3.72
N ILE A 814 36.46 11.31 -3.48
CA ILE A 814 36.80 9.89 -3.64
C ILE A 814 36.21 9.39 -4.96
N SER A 815 36.96 8.61 -5.72
CA SER A 815 36.47 8.01 -6.96
C SER A 815 37.08 6.64 -7.23
N LEU A 816 36.27 5.75 -7.81
CA LEU A 816 36.68 4.42 -8.27
C LEU A 816 36.83 4.46 -9.79
N VAL A 817 37.89 3.83 -10.29
CA VAL A 817 38.14 3.68 -11.73
C VAL A 817 37.78 2.25 -12.13
N LEU A 818 36.81 2.12 -13.02
CA LEU A 818 36.27 0.84 -13.50
C LEU A 818 36.10 0.89 -15.02
N GLY A 819 36.73 -0.05 -15.73
CA GLY A 819 36.75 -0.07 -17.19
C GLY A 819 37.32 1.23 -17.77
N GLY A 820 38.33 1.80 -17.12
CA GLY A 820 38.97 3.06 -17.51
C GLY A 820 38.15 4.33 -17.24
N ILE A 821 36.94 4.23 -16.68
CA ILE A 821 36.10 5.38 -16.36
C ILE A 821 36.12 5.65 -14.85
N GLU A 822 36.29 6.92 -14.50
CA GLU A 822 36.27 7.40 -13.12
C GLU A 822 34.83 7.75 -12.67
N TYR A 823 34.41 7.13 -11.57
CA TYR A 823 33.10 7.33 -10.93
C TYR A 823 33.29 7.90 -9.52
N SER A 824 32.80 9.10 -9.29
CA SER A 824 32.90 9.78 -8.00
C SER A 824 31.91 9.23 -6.98
N VAL A 825 32.39 9.06 -5.74
CA VAL A 825 31.56 8.84 -4.55
C VAL A 825 31.29 10.20 -3.92
N THR A 826 30.03 10.56 -3.75
CA THR A 826 29.68 11.85 -3.13
C THR A 826 30.12 11.90 -1.67
N ARG A 827 30.27 13.12 -1.14
CA ARG A 827 30.64 13.34 0.27
C ARG A 827 29.66 12.65 1.22
N GLU A 828 28.38 12.72 0.90
CA GLU A 828 27.28 12.13 1.68
C GLU A 828 27.37 10.61 1.69
N ASN A 829 27.80 9.99 0.59
CA ASN A 829 27.93 8.54 0.48
C ASN A 829 29.26 8.01 1.04
N PHE A 830 30.30 8.85 1.10
CA PHE A 830 31.57 8.56 1.75
C PHE A 830 31.50 8.71 3.28
N LYS A 831 30.69 9.64 3.79
CA LYS A 831 30.46 9.82 5.23
C LYS A 831 29.52 8.72 5.75
N ALA A 832 30.07 7.67 6.35
CA ALA A 832 29.28 6.52 6.82
C ALA A 832 28.44 6.87 8.07
N GLN A 833 29.06 7.44 9.11
CA GLN A 833 28.38 7.84 10.35
C GLN A 833 29.19 8.91 11.09
N LYS A 834 28.54 9.73 11.91
CA LYS A 834 29.22 10.57 12.92
C LYS A 834 29.72 9.69 14.08
N VAL A 835 30.90 10.00 14.60
CA VAL A 835 31.47 9.33 15.77
C VAL A 835 30.71 9.80 17.00
N VAL A 836 30.18 8.86 17.78
CA VAL A 836 29.43 9.16 19.01
C VAL A 836 30.33 9.92 19.99
N GLY A 837 29.76 10.95 20.64
CA GLY A 837 30.48 11.75 21.63
C GLY A 837 31.49 12.75 21.05
N GLN A 838 31.62 12.85 19.73
CA GLN A 838 32.52 13.81 19.07
C GLN A 838 31.79 14.71 18.08
N THR A 839 31.96 16.03 18.23
CA THR A 839 31.16 17.04 17.51
C THR A 839 31.50 17.16 16.02
N ASN A 840 32.73 16.84 15.60
CA ASN A 840 33.19 16.99 14.22
C ASN A 840 34.05 15.82 13.73
N ARG A 841 33.71 14.57 14.10
CA ARG A 841 34.37 13.39 13.54
C ARG A 841 33.36 12.43 12.92
N CYS A 842 33.72 11.90 11.76
CA CYS A 842 32.91 10.98 10.99
C CYS A 842 33.74 9.77 10.57
N TYR A 843 33.16 8.58 10.58
CA TYR A 843 33.75 7.41 9.95
C TYR A 843 33.55 7.44 8.45
N GLY A 844 34.56 7.02 7.70
CA GLY A 844 34.47 6.91 6.25
C GLY A 844 33.95 5.56 5.80
N ALA A 845 33.37 5.54 4.60
CA ALA A 845 32.73 4.36 4.02
C ALA A 845 33.72 3.30 3.55
N VAL A 846 35.01 3.63 3.49
CA VAL A 846 36.09 2.70 3.13
C VAL A 846 36.72 2.16 4.40
N PHE A 847 36.82 0.83 4.54
CA PHE A 847 37.46 0.18 5.69
C PHE A 847 38.36 -0.97 5.27
N SER A 848 39.21 -1.41 6.21
CA SER A 848 40.15 -2.50 6.00
C SER A 848 39.49 -3.87 6.20
N THR A 849 39.48 -4.71 5.16
CA THR A 849 38.98 -6.10 5.24
C THR A 849 39.78 -6.98 6.20
N SER A 850 41.08 -6.70 6.38
CA SER A 850 41.94 -7.40 7.35
C SER A 850 41.55 -7.17 8.82
N ALA A 851 40.68 -6.20 9.09
CA ALA A 851 40.30 -5.86 10.44
C ALA A 851 39.21 -6.76 11.01
N VAL A 852 38.64 -7.61 10.16
CA VAL A 852 37.45 -8.38 10.49
C VAL A 852 37.54 -9.83 9.99
N ASN A 853 38.76 -10.38 9.97
CA ASN A 853 39.05 -11.78 9.61
C ASN A 853 38.47 -12.26 8.26
N ALA A 854 38.33 -11.37 7.26
CA ALA A 854 37.88 -11.70 5.90
C ALA A 854 38.92 -12.50 5.06
N ALA A 855 39.79 -13.26 5.72
CA ALA A 855 40.89 -13.96 5.07
C ALA A 855 40.52 -15.42 4.77
N SER A 856 39.77 -15.64 3.69
CA SER A 856 39.94 -16.81 2.79
C SER A 856 39.05 -16.69 1.54
N GLY A 857 39.57 -16.11 0.45
CA GLY A 857 38.84 -16.05 -0.82
C GLY A 857 39.46 -15.17 -1.91
N THR A 858 39.05 -15.41 -3.17
CA THR A 858 39.60 -14.85 -4.42
C THR A 858 39.28 -13.36 -4.69
N ALA A 859 38.46 -12.71 -3.86
CA ALA A 859 38.13 -11.29 -3.94
C ALA A 859 38.69 -10.52 -2.75
N THR A 860 39.57 -9.56 -3.00
CA THR A 860 40.18 -8.72 -1.95
C THR A 860 39.38 -7.45 -1.64
N TRP A 861 38.44 -7.09 -2.52
CA TRP A 861 37.62 -5.90 -2.42
C TRP A 861 36.13 -6.27 -2.49
N ILE A 862 35.32 -5.52 -1.73
CA ILE A 862 33.86 -5.60 -1.80
C ILE A 862 33.36 -4.16 -1.91
N VAL A 863 32.54 -3.89 -2.92
CA VAL A 863 32.06 -2.56 -3.25
C VAL A 863 30.55 -2.53 -3.07
N GLY A 864 30.12 -1.95 -1.94
CA GLY A 864 28.72 -1.90 -1.53
C GLY A 864 27.92 -0.66 -1.97
N ALA A 865 26.79 -0.46 -1.31
CA ALA A 865 25.83 0.60 -1.59
C ALA A 865 26.42 2.03 -1.54
N SER A 866 27.45 2.29 -0.73
CA SER A 866 28.17 3.57 -0.71
C SER A 866 28.77 3.95 -2.04
N PHE A 867 29.10 2.99 -2.90
CA PHE A 867 29.43 3.24 -4.31
C PHE A 867 28.18 3.18 -5.20
N LEU A 868 27.36 2.14 -5.08
CA LEU A 868 26.21 1.90 -5.96
C LEU A 868 25.14 3.00 -5.91
N ARG A 869 25.07 3.81 -4.85
CA ARG A 869 24.21 5.01 -4.79
C ARG A 869 24.65 6.14 -5.72
N ASN A 870 25.84 6.09 -6.30
CA ASN A 870 26.38 7.15 -7.16
C ASN A 870 26.31 6.78 -8.66
N VAL A 871 25.93 5.55 -8.98
CA VAL A 871 25.94 5.02 -10.33
C VAL A 871 24.66 4.24 -10.61
N TYR A 872 24.29 4.18 -11.87
CA TYR A 872 23.32 3.20 -12.35
C TYR A 872 24.07 1.91 -12.71
N ALA A 873 23.74 0.80 -12.06
CA ALA A 873 24.44 -0.47 -12.21
C ALA A 873 23.60 -1.49 -12.98
N VAL A 874 24.19 -2.13 -14.01
CA VAL A 874 23.53 -3.11 -14.88
C VAL A 874 24.28 -4.42 -14.82
N PHE A 875 23.61 -5.51 -14.49
CA PHE A 875 24.19 -6.84 -14.35
C PHE A 875 23.71 -7.69 -15.53
N ARG A 876 24.64 -8.04 -16.43
CA ARG A 876 24.36 -8.83 -17.65
C ARG A 876 24.97 -10.22 -17.53
N ALA A 877 24.12 -11.24 -17.47
CA ALA A 877 24.49 -12.64 -17.33
C ALA A 877 24.71 -13.36 -18.67
N GLN A 878 24.22 -12.80 -19.78
CA GLN A 878 24.51 -13.28 -21.13
C GLN A 878 25.95 -12.97 -21.55
N SER A 879 26.55 -13.87 -22.33
CA SER A 879 27.92 -13.72 -22.81
C SER A 879 28.04 -12.55 -23.81
N PRO A 880 29.01 -11.63 -23.65
CA PRO A 880 29.99 -11.59 -22.56
C PRO A 880 29.35 -11.07 -21.26
N ARG A 881 29.52 -11.86 -20.19
CA ARG A 881 29.08 -11.51 -18.83
C ARG A 881 29.79 -10.24 -18.40
N ALA A 882 29.04 -9.26 -17.91
CA ALA A 882 29.58 -7.95 -17.56
C ALA A 882 28.72 -7.20 -16.54
N ILE A 883 29.35 -6.23 -15.87
CA ILE A 883 28.66 -5.20 -15.10
C ILE A 883 28.80 -3.86 -15.84
N GLY A 884 27.67 -3.24 -16.15
CA GLY A 884 27.57 -1.92 -16.72
C GLY A 884 27.46 -0.85 -15.65
N PHE A 885 28.19 0.26 -15.81
CA PHE A 885 28.09 1.43 -14.94
C PHE A 885 27.81 2.69 -15.76
N ALA A 886 26.79 3.45 -15.36
CA ALA A 886 26.45 4.75 -15.95
C ALA A 886 26.25 5.82 -14.87
N ARG A 887 26.32 7.09 -15.27
CA ARG A 887 26.13 8.23 -14.35
C ARG A 887 24.64 8.44 -14.08
N LEU A 888 24.27 8.78 -12.86
CA LEU A 888 22.88 9.09 -12.53
C LEU A 888 22.45 10.47 -13.09
N PRO A 889 21.17 10.68 -13.44
CA PRO A 889 20.68 11.93 -14.01
C PRO A 889 20.70 13.05 -12.99
N LYS A 890 21.11 14.26 -13.40
CA LYS A 890 21.13 15.43 -12.50
C LYS A 890 19.74 15.90 -12.05
N ASN A 891 18.72 15.68 -12.88
CA ASN A 891 17.38 16.29 -12.70
C ASN A 891 16.26 15.27 -12.40
N ASN A 892 16.56 13.97 -12.37
CA ASN A 892 15.57 12.92 -12.16
C ASN A 892 16.15 11.84 -11.23
N PRO A 893 16.28 12.11 -9.91
CA PRO A 893 16.85 11.16 -8.99
C PRO A 893 15.97 9.90 -8.88
N PRO A 894 16.55 8.69 -8.71
CA PRO A 894 15.82 7.41 -8.70
C PRO A 894 14.68 7.34 -7.67
N VAL A 895 14.75 8.16 -6.61
CA VAL A 895 13.70 8.34 -5.59
C VAL A 895 12.35 8.74 -6.20
N LEU A 896 12.31 9.65 -7.19
CA LEU A 896 11.05 10.13 -7.76
C LEU A 896 10.29 9.02 -8.49
N GLN A 897 11.01 8.16 -9.22
CA GLN A 897 10.43 7.03 -9.92
C GLN A 897 10.07 5.90 -8.97
N ALA A 898 10.87 5.67 -7.91
CA ALA A 898 10.53 4.75 -6.84
C ALA A 898 9.22 5.14 -6.13
N MET A 899 9.00 6.44 -5.88
CA MET A 899 7.74 6.96 -5.31
C MET A 899 6.53 6.77 -6.24
N GLN A 900 6.72 6.91 -7.56
CA GLN A 900 5.68 6.61 -8.54
C GLN A 900 5.35 5.10 -8.60
N LEU A 901 6.38 4.25 -8.56
CA LEU A 901 6.23 2.80 -8.58
C LEU A 901 5.60 2.29 -7.27
N SER A 902 5.96 2.82 -6.10
CA SER A 902 5.35 2.45 -4.83
C SER A 902 3.87 2.84 -4.79
N ALA A 903 3.50 4.02 -5.30
CA ALA A 903 2.11 4.44 -5.48
C ALA A 903 1.33 3.52 -6.46
N SER A 904 1.97 3.02 -7.52
CA SER A 904 1.38 2.08 -8.47
C SER A 904 1.28 0.64 -7.92
N SER A 905 2.23 0.22 -7.09
CA SER A 905 2.25 -1.11 -6.46
C SER A 905 1.13 -1.26 -5.42
N GLY A 906 0.73 -0.14 -4.79
CA GLY A 906 -0.47 -0.02 -3.96
C GLY A 906 -1.78 -0.26 -4.73
N ARG A 907 -1.76 -0.10 -6.06
CA ARG A 907 -2.88 -0.46 -6.95
C ARG A 907 -2.81 -1.90 -7.50
N SER A 908 -1.63 -2.54 -7.50
CA SER A 908 -1.45 -3.89 -8.06
C SER A 908 -1.71 -5.05 -7.07
N ALA A 909 -1.66 -4.79 -5.76
CA ALA A 909 -1.99 -5.78 -4.73
C ALA A 909 -3.51 -6.08 -4.60
N ALA A 910 -4.34 -5.47 -5.44
CA ALA A 910 -5.79 -5.69 -5.49
C ALA A 910 -6.21 -6.85 -6.42
N LYS A 911 -5.29 -7.77 -6.80
CA LYS A 911 -5.59 -8.88 -7.72
C LYS A 911 -5.48 -10.30 -7.13
N SER A 912 -5.28 -10.48 -5.84
CA SER A 912 -5.47 -11.79 -5.18
C SER A 912 -6.39 -11.68 -3.97
N GLY A 913 -7.61 -12.20 -4.11
CA GLY A 913 -8.51 -12.62 -3.04
C GLY A 913 -8.79 -11.65 -1.88
N GLY A 914 -9.94 -10.94 -1.97
CA GLY A 914 -10.70 -10.55 -0.78
C GLY A 914 -10.57 -9.10 -0.29
N THR A 915 -11.16 -8.17 -1.03
CA THR A 915 -12.21 -7.21 -0.60
C THR A 915 -12.29 -6.11 -1.63
N ALA A 916 -13.51 -5.81 -2.09
CA ALA A 916 -13.80 -4.69 -2.96
C ALA A 916 -13.53 -3.37 -2.22
N ALA A 917 -12.26 -2.98 -2.12
CA ALA A 917 -11.91 -1.58 -1.98
C ALA A 917 -12.08 -0.95 -3.37
N VAL A 918 -13.33 -0.60 -3.67
CA VAL A 918 -13.67 0.26 -4.80
C VAL A 918 -12.93 1.58 -4.57
N GLU A 919 -11.87 1.83 -5.35
CA GLU A 919 -11.51 3.21 -5.68
C GLU A 919 -12.76 3.79 -6.34
N VAL A 920 -13.36 4.80 -5.69
CA VAL A 920 -14.53 5.50 -6.21
C VAL A 920 -14.23 5.87 -7.67
N PRO A 921 -15.12 5.59 -8.63
CA PRO A 921 -14.92 6.10 -9.97
C PRO A 921 -14.85 7.62 -9.86
N ASN A 922 -13.67 8.20 -10.15
CA ASN A 922 -13.42 9.64 -10.15
C ASN A 922 -14.52 10.44 -10.88
N LEU A 923 -15.25 9.79 -11.79
CA LEU A 923 -16.45 10.31 -12.44
C LEU A 923 -17.55 10.81 -11.49
N LEU A 924 -17.93 10.07 -10.43
CA LEU A 924 -19.05 10.49 -9.56
C LEU A 924 -18.68 11.64 -8.66
N LEU A 925 -17.46 11.60 -8.14
CA LEU A 925 -16.91 12.71 -7.38
C LEU A 925 -16.79 13.94 -8.28
N ALA A 926 -16.20 13.79 -9.48
CA ALA A 926 -16.10 14.89 -10.44
C ALA A 926 -17.47 15.43 -10.81
N THR A 927 -18.41 14.61 -11.29
CA THR A 927 -19.78 15.07 -11.62
C THR A 927 -20.45 15.75 -10.42
N ALA A 928 -20.44 15.15 -9.22
CA ALA A 928 -20.98 15.78 -8.01
C ALA A 928 -20.36 17.15 -7.68
N MET A 929 -19.04 17.27 -7.81
CA MET A 929 -18.29 18.50 -7.53
C MET A 929 -18.52 19.57 -8.58
N PHE A 930 -18.43 19.22 -9.87
CA PHE A 930 -18.72 20.12 -10.99
C PHE A 930 -20.07 20.82 -10.76
N PHE A 931 -21.08 20.07 -10.34
CA PHE A 931 -22.42 20.60 -10.16
C PHE A 931 -22.59 21.39 -8.87
N SER A 932 -21.94 21.00 -7.77
CA SER A 932 -21.96 21.73 -6.50
C SER A 932 -21.18 23.05 -6.55
N VAL A 933 -20.03 23.08 -7.24
CA VAL A 933 -19.17 24.25 -7.38
C VAL A 933 -19.81 25.27 -8.35
N ILE A 934 -20.29 24.82 -9.51
CA ILE A 934 -20.85 25.73 -10.53
C ILE A 934 -22.15 26.37 -10.04
N TRP A 935 -23.02 25.61 -9.35
CA TRP A 935 -24.25 26.16 -8.79
C TRP A 935 -24.05 26.88 -7.45
N GLY A 936 -22.96 26.61 -6.74
CA GLY A 936 -22.59 27.35 -5.54
C GLY A 936 -22.15 28.79 -5.82
N LEU A 937 -21.61 29.01 -7.03
CA LEU A 937 -21.09 30.28 -7.49
C LEU A 937 -22.09 31.06 -8.38
N THR A 938 -23.22 30.46 -8.79
CA THR A 938 -24.34 31.08 -9.54
C THR A 938 -25.56 31.32 -8.65
#